data_AF-A0A356GDI8-F1
#
_entry.id   AF-A0A356GDI8-F1
#
_cell.length_a   1.000
_cell.length_b   1.000
_cell.length_c   1.000
_cell.angle_alpha   90.00
_cell.angle_beta   90.00
_cell.angle_gamma   90.00
#
_symmetry.space_group_name_H-M   'P 1'
#
loop_
_entity.id
_entity.type
_entity.pdbx_description
1 polymer ?
#
loop_
_entity_poly.entity_id
_entity_poly.type
_entity_poly.pdbx_seq_one_letter_code
_entity_poly.pdbx_strand_id
1 'polypeptide(L)'
;MEDEMMKKHWKLLLLCVAIATIMCALCFSLNAVNYSGKCGGEGDGSNITWSFDTDTGLLKFEGTGKMANYGPDGNLLCPWHRHANDILSVEIGDGITTIASCAFYNCRNITSVVIPEGVTTIGDSAFSACDNLKEIYIPSTVARIGTRTFSLNIGLEKITVSENNPVFHSDGNCIIETATKTLLSGCNTSVIPTDGSVTAIGDWAFSGCKKLSSIVIPDCITSIGENPFVFCDNLSTVIFGEGTTTYYNRDLNCFISTNESKLIAICKNGVIPTDGSVTTIGARALSYVPELPSINIPSAVTQIDAGAFSGSSFEKVFFLSPDVIIDGGADIPASTVIYGDAGSTAESYAQAHGNTFAKVLYSGSIYTIEWRIYDNKVMLFSGCGTTGNWEYNSEKPWDKYKESFSDVVVGEGITELGDRTFYAYKKVLKSITLPNTLEYIGASVFSDCTALTEIKLPNTSLTGIGNSAFGGCTGIKHFHIPSSVHYTPDINAIQYNITNSFSSCMGIESITVDWMNTYYRTEDGILYNLDKSVMLFVYALDGNTLTIPKTVINIQSSALDLCTELERFECEEGSKYYTAADGVLYSNTSQGKMLVMAPKKLAGKLVVPDDVTIVRQNAFNSCTLLTEVQLPASLTKIDGATFRFCSSLAKINIPESVSYIGQRAFEGCSSLPEVLTITKSVKYIGEYAFNGCTSLKFIYIEPDSVEIASAKIVFPYDAILICPKNRVNKDGETVSSTAVEHAIQYGRKYIVRDYLNNSATLGKDFSYNIYALFSDNIKDVVKVRFTMGGFTEEVSPALANAGENKYKFVFRGIAPQQLGDFINVELVCDGNVIKSIKNVSLKKYFEKLLECDANTLQYSEKKYSLLKPLIYDIFDYCTAAQKFTGYKTDTLINAGYEGMGTAYSAVTTTDNKTTGTKLENAHFKGKTIYFDSTNKIVFYFITTDVENTVLTIGDKTYTSADFKKGTAANEYKIYSDDVYATEFDKVFTCTISCNGVVGESVSYSIKSYAYSKQDKNDKTGELARCTYKYGVSAFNFANADKTGGFEGELD
;
A
#
# COMPACT_ATOMS: atom_id res chain seq x y z
N MET A 1 65.86 -69.91 -42.32
CA MET A 1 64.44 -69.58 -42.61
C MET A 1 63.65 -69.35 -41.33
N GLU A 2 63.64 -70.28 -40.37
CA GLU A 2 62.81 -70.15 -39.15
C GLU A 2 63.09 -68.88 -38.32
N ASP A 3 64.35 -68.49 -38.12
CA ASP A 3 64.69 -67.32 -37.29
C ASP A 3 64.25 -65.96 -37.90
N GLU A 4 64.31 -65.79 -39.23
CA GLU A 4 63.72 -64.61 -39.88
C GLU A 4 62.19 -64.61 -39.81
N MET A 5 61.57 -65.79 -39.93
CA MET A 5 60.13 -65.94 -39.83
C MET A 5 59.64 -65.64 -38.40
N MET A 6 60.37 -66.08 -37.38
CA MET A 6 60.13 -65.73 -35.97
C MET A 6 60.28 -64.23 -35.72
N LYS A 7 61.33 -63.58 -36.26
CA LYS A 7 61.51 -62.12 -36.14
C LYS A 7 60.41 -61.32 -36.85
N LYS A 8 59.88 -61.81 -37.98
CA LYS A 8 58.69 -61.24 -38.63
C LYS A 8 57.45 -61.43 -37.77
N HIS A 9 57.18 -62.63 -37.26
CA HIS A 9 56.02 -62.87 -36.38
C HIS A 9 56.09 -62.08 -35.09
N TRP A 10 57.27 -61.90 -34.47
CA TRP A 10 57.42 -61.10 -33.26
C TRP A 10 57.18 -59.61 -33.51
N LYS A 11 57.66 -59.08 -34.64
CA LYS A 11 57.33 -57.70 -35.06
C LYS A 11 55.84 -57.55 -35.38
N LEU A 12 55.22 -58.55 -36.00
CA LEU A 12 53.78 -58.56 -36.27
C LEU A 12 52.97 -58.64 -34.97
N LEU A 13 53.41 -59.44 -34.00
CA LEU A 13 52.77 -59.57 -32.68
C LEU A 13 52.89 -58.25 -31.88
N LEU A 14 54.08 -57.62 -31.86
CA LEU A 14 54.27 -56.31 -31.25
C LEU A 14 53.43 -55.22 -31.95
N LEU A 15 53.32 -55.28 -33.28
CA LEU A 15 52.44 -54.36 -34.03
C LEU A 15 50.97 -54.62 -33.71
N CYS A 16 50.53 -55.87 -33.62
CA CYS A 16 49.17 -56.23 -33.22
C CYS A 16 48.87 -55.87 -31.76
N VAL A 17 49.82 -55.99 -30.84
CA VAL A 17 49.66 -55.55 -29.44
C VAL A 17 49.62 -54.03 -29.36
N ALA A 18 50.47 -53.31 -30.13
CA ALA A 18 50.42 -51.85 -30.22
C ALA A 18 49.11 -51.36 -30.87
N ILE A 19 48.65 -52.01 -31.94
CA ILE A 19 47.35 -51.72 -32.55
C ILE A 19 46.21 -52.07 -31.60
N ALA A 20 46.30 -53.17 -30.84
CA ALA A 20 45.28 -53.53 -29.86
C ALA A 20 45.25 -52.58 -28.65
N THR A 21 46.40 -52.11 -28.14
CA THR A 21 46.42 -51.10 -27.07
C THR A 21 45.99 -49.73 -27.58
N ILE A 22 46.37 -49.34 -28.81
CA ILE A 22 45.87 -48.12 -29.46
C ILE A 22 44.37 -48.22 -29.75
N MET A 23 43.86 -49.37 -30.23
CA MET A 23 42.42 -49.58 -30.43
C MET A 23 41.65 -49.70 -29.12
N CYS A 24 42.24 -50.25 -28.06
CA CYS A 24 41.61 -50.28 -26.74
C CYS A 24 41.56 -48.87 -26.14
N ALA A 25 42.67 -48.12 -26.19
CA ALA A 25 42.72 -46.71 -25.79
C ALA A 25 41.76 -45.85 -26.61
N LEU A 26 41.66 -46.07 -27.93
CA LEU A 26 40.67 -45.41 -28.79
C LEU A 26 39.23 -45.85 -28.47
N CYS A 27 38.97 -47.13 -28.17
CA CYS A 27 37.63 -47.59 -27.79
C CYS A 27 37.17 -47.04 -26.43
N PHE A 28 38.09 -46.84 -25.47
CA PHE A 28 37.79 -46.11 -24.23
C PHE A 28 37.63 -44.60 -24.51
N SER A 29 38.57 -43.98 -25.24
CA SER A 29 38.51 -42.53 -25.52
C SER A 29 37.43 -42.11 -26.51
N LEU A 30 36.77 -43.04 -27.22
CA LEU A 30 35.64 -42.77 -28.12
C LEU A 30 34.30 -42.60 -27.37
N ASN A 31 34.24 -42.91 -26.07
CA ASN A 31 33.06 -42.74 -25.22
C ASN A 31 33.23 -41.71 -24.08
N ALA A 32 34.46 -41.21 -23.83
CA ALA A 32 34.70 -40.21 -22.79
C ALA A 32 34.02 -38.87 -23.12
N VAL A 33 33.02 -38.48 -22.32
CA VAL A 33 32.31 -37.20 -22.47
C VAL A 33 33.07 -36.14 -21.69
N ASN A 34 34.14 -35.63 -22.28
CA ASN A 34 34.94 -34.56 -21.67
C ASN A 34 34.19 -33.23 -21.70
N TYR A 35 33.80 -32.74 -20.53
CA TYR A 35 33.20 -31.41 -20.38
C TYR A 35 34.31 -30.36 -20.25
N SER A 36 34.10 -29.16 -20.79
CA SER A 36 35.05 -28.04 -20.64
C SER A 36 34.38 -26.68 -20.85
N GLY A 37 35.06 -25.61 -20.43
CA GLY A 37 34.57 -24.24 -20.60
C GLY A 37 35.53 -23.20 -20.05
N LYS A 38 35.03 -21.97 -19.86
CA LYS A 38 35.76 -20.84 -19.26
C LYS A 38 35.27 -20.54 -17.85
N CYS A 39 36.13 -19.94 -17.04
CA CYS A 39 35.87 -19.69 -15.62
C CYS A 39 36.59 -18.43 -15.05
N GLY A 40 37.07 -17.52 -15.91
CA GLY A 40 37.65 -16.22 -15.52
C GLY A 40 36.64 -15.08 -15.49
N GLY A 41 36.94 -13.99 -14.77
CA GLY A 41 36.09 -12.81 -14.67
C GLY A 41 35.94 -12.04 -15.99
N GLU A 42 34.73 -11.57 -16.31
CA GLU A 42 34.51 -10.74 -17.49
C GLU A 42 35.11 -9.33 -17.28
N GLY A 43 36.01 -8.92 -18.18
CA GLY A 43 36.58 -7.57 -18.22
C GLY A 43 37.93 -7.37 -17.51
N ASP A 44 38.47 -8.34 -16.77
CA ASP A 44 39.74 -8.19 -16.01
C ASP A 44 41.00 -8.70 -16.73
N GLY A 45 40.85 -9.37 -17.88
CA GLY A 45 41.95 -9.94 -18.67
C GLY A 45 42.26 -11.41 -18.37
N SER A 46 41.56 -12.04 -17.42
CA SER A 46 41.70 -13.47 -17.12
C SER A 46 41.27 -14.36 -18.29
N ASN A 47 41.97 -15.49 -18.48
CA ASN A 47 41.71 -16.43 -19.59
C ASN A 47 41.57 -17.89 -19.14
N ILE A 48 41.16 -18.12 -17.89
CA ILE A 48 41.07 -19.45 -17.28
C ILE A 48 40.02 -20.33 -17.98
N THR A 49 40.42 -21.56 -18.27
CA THR A 49 39.60 -22.66 -18.76
C THR A 49 39.59 -23.82 -17.78
N TRP A 50 38.52 -24.63 -17.81
CA TRP A 50 38.40 -25.86 -17.03
C TRP A 50 38.06 -27.05 -17.93
N SER A 51 38.41 -28.26 -17.50
CA SER A 51 38.00 -29.53 -18.10
C SER A 51 37.69 -30.59 -17.05
N PHE A 52 36.69 -31.43 -17.31
CA PHE A 52 36.30 -32.55 -16.44
C PHE A 52 36.32 -33.86 -17.22
N ASP A 53 37.10 -34.82 -16.72
CA ASP A 53 37.22 -36.19 -17.21
C ASP A 53 36.27 -37.09 -16.40
N THR A 54 35.28 -37.67 -17.09
CA THR A 54 34.24 -38.52 -16.48
C THR A 54 34.72 -39.92 -16.10
N ASP A 55 35.82 -40.40 -16.69
CA ASP A 55 36.34 -41.75 -16.45
C ASP A 55 37.25 -41.76 -15.22
N THR A 56 37.96 -40.65 -14.95
CA THR A 56 38.85 -40.50 -13.80
C THR A 56 38.27 -39.66 -12.66
N GLY A 57 37.22 -38.88 -12.91
CA GLY A 57 36.68 -37.90 -11.96
C GLY A 57 37.62 -36.71 -11.69
N LEU A 58 38.52 -36.40 -12.63
CA LEU A 58 39.48 -35.30 -12.50
C LEU A 58 38.89 -34.00 -13.05
N LEU A 59 38.86 -32.96 -12.23
CA LEU A 59 38.54 -31.60 -12.64
C LEU A 59 39.84 -30.77 -12.69
N LYS A 60 40.20 -30.33 -13.90
CA LYS A 60 41.45 -29.59 -14.17
C LYS A 60 41.17 -28.14 -14.54
N PHE A 61 42.04 -27.22 -14.12
CA PHE A 61 42.03 -25.80 -14.47
C PHE A 61 43.34 -25.36 -15.10
N GLU A 62 43.25 -24.62 -16.21
CA GLU A 62 44.39 -24.13 -16.98
C GLU A 62 44.19 -22.66 -17.38
N GLY A 63 45.28 -21.94 -17.65
CA GLY A 63 45.26 -20.52 -18.00
C GLY A 63 45.80 -19.61 -16.90
N THR A 64 45.47 -18.32 -16.98
CA THR A 64 46.00 -17.26 -16.11
C THR A 64 44.91 -16.30 -15.63
N GLY A 65 45.11 -15.73 -14.43
CA GLY A 65 44.24 -14.68 -13.87
C GLY A 65 43.43 -15.15 -12.66
N LYS A 66 42.22 -14.61 -12.49
CA LYS A 66 41.33 -14.89 -11.35
C LYS A 66 40.13 -15.71 -11.80
N MET A 67 39.75 -16.72 -11.01
CA MET A 67 38.45 -17.36 -11.22
C MET A 67 37.34 -16.36 -10.92
N ALA A 68 36.27 -16.37 -11.71
CA ALA A 68 35.05 -15.65 -11.39
C ALA A 68 34.43 -16.25 -10.12
N ASN A 69 34.09 -15.43 -9.12
CA ASN A 69 33.43 -15.91 -7.91
C ASN A 69 32.09 -16.56 -8.25
N TYR A 70 31.86 -17.75 -7.71
CA TYR A 70 30.56 -18.41 -7.82
C TYR A 70 29.78 -18.14 -6.54
N GLY A 71 28.55 -17.66 -6.70
CA GLY A 71 27.59 -17.71 -5.63
C GLY A 71 26.89 -19.08 -5.65
N PRO A 72 26.28 -19.50 -4.53
CA PRO A 72 25.08 -20.34 -4.64
C PRO A 72 23.95 -19.57 -5.39
N ASP A 73 24.08 -18.23 -5.47
CA ASP A 73 23.27 -17.18 -6.09
C ASP A 73 22.99 -17.26 -7.61
N GLY A 74 23.24 -18.38 -8.29
CA GLY A 74 22.75 -18.64 -9.66
C GLY A 74 23.13 -17.66 -10.81
N ASN A 75 23.76 -16.52 -10.53
CA ASN A 75 24.25 -15.57 -11.52
C ASN A 75 25.43 -16.17 -12.31
N LEU A 76 26.26 -16.97 -11.64
CA LEU A 76 26.96 -18.11 -12.22
C LEU A 76 27.05 -19.22 -11.16
N LEU A 77 26.37 -20.35 -11.40
CA LEU A 77 26.78 -21.62 -10.79
C LEU A 77 28.16 -21.98 -11.34
N CYS A 78 29.01 -22.61 -10.53
CA CYS A 78 30.31 -23.07 -11.05
C CYS A 78 30.06 -24.02 -12.25
N PRO A 79 30.75 -23.87 -13.39
CA PRO A 79 30.42 -24.60 -14.61
C PRO A 79 30.35 -26.13 -14.47
N TRP A 80 31.05 -26.70 -13.50
CA TRP A 80 31.11 -28.13 -13.16
C TRP A 80 30.12 -28.58 -12.07
N HIS A 81 29.26 -27.71 -11.51
CA HIS A 81 28.36 -28.04 -10.38
C HIS A 81 27.51 -29.30 -10.60
N ARG A 82 27.07 -29.59 -11.84
CA ARG A 82 26.27 -30.79 -12.16
C ARG A 82 27.03 -32.10 -11.93
N HIS A 83 28.36 -32.03 -11.83
CA HIS A 83 29.27 -33.13 -11.59
C HIS A 83 29.91 -33.07 -10.19
N ALA A 84 29.38 -32.25 -9.27
CA ALA A 84 29.92 -32.12 -7.90
C ALA A 84 30.08 -33.45 -7.14
N ASN A 85 29.21 -34.43 -7.42
CA ASN A 85 29.30 -35.77 -6.84
C ASN A 85 30.20 -36.73 -7.64
N ASP A 86 30.57 -36.39 -8.87
CA ASP A 86 31.42 -37.21 -9.75
C ASP A 86 32.91 -36.80 -9.66
N ILE A 87 33.20 -35.59 -9.16
CA ILE A 87 34.57 -35.09 -8.98
C ILE A 87 35.24 -35.78 -7.79
N LEU A 88 36.36 -36.45 -8.07
CA LEU A 88 37.19 -37.17 -7.10
C LEU A 88 38.48 -36.43 -6.77
N SER A 89 38.99 -35.62 -7.70
CA SER A 89 40.24 -34.87 -7.55
C SER A 89 40.23 -33.56 -8.35
N VAL A 90 41.01 -32.58 -7.87
CA VAL A 90 41.11 -31.24 -8.45
C VAL A 90 42.57 -30.84 -8.69
N GLU A 91 42.89 -30.45 -9.92
CA GLU A 91 44.19 -29.90 -10.33
C GLU A 91 44.04 -28.44 -10.78
N ILE A 92 44.71 -27.52 -10.09
CA ILE A 92 44.66 -26.08 -10.38
C ILE A 92 46.03 -25.66 -10.94
N GLY A 93 46.06 -25.09 -12.15
CA GLY A 93 47.29 -24.68 -12.81
C GLY A 93 47.93 -23.40 -12.25
N ASP A 94 49.27 -23.35 -12.29
CA ASP A 94 50.14 -22.33 -11.66
C ASP A 94 49.84 -20.87 -12.04
N GLY A 95 49.20 -20.63 -13.19
CA GLY A 95 48.82 -19.27 -13.64
C GLY A 95 47.61 -18.66 -12.90
N ILE A 96 46.91 -19.45 -12.08
CA ILE A 96 45.67 -19.06 -11.43
C ILE A 96 45.96 -18.40 -10.09
N THR A 97 45.54 -17.15 -9.97
CA THR A 97 45.81 -16.29 -8.80
C THR A 97 44.69 -16.25 -7.76
N THR A 98 43.52 -16.80 -8.06
CA THR A 98 42.37 -16.81 -7.15
C THR A 98 41.51 -18.03 -7.38
N ILE A 99 41.25 -18.78 -6.31
CA ILE A 99 40.19 -19.79 -6.24
C ILE A 99 38.91 -19.06 -5.85
N ALA A 100 37.88 -19.19 -6.68
CA ALA A 100 36.60 -18.52 -6.51
C ALA A 100 35.87 -18.94 -5.22
N SER A 101 35.06 -18.03 -4.68
CA SER A 101 34.03 -18.41 -3.69
C SER A 101 33.18 -19.56 -4.23
N CYS A 102 32.79 -20.49 -3.34
CA CYS A 102 32.02 -21.69 -3.62
C CYS A 102 32.52 -22.62 -4.76
N ALA A 103 33.77 -22.48 -5.23
CA ALA A 103 34.29 -23.23 -6.40
C ALA A 103 34.07 -24.76 -6.31
N PHE A 104 34.28 -25.35 -5.13
CA PHE A 104 34.12 -26.77 -4.85
C PHE A 104 33.10 -27.03 -3.73
N TYR A 105 32.17 -26.10 -3.52
CA TYR A 105 31.11 -26.24 -2.53
C TYR A 105 30.32 -27.53 -2.75
N ASN A 106 30.10 -28.30 -1.68
CA ASN A 106 29.33 -29.55 -1.68
C ASN A 106 29.84 -30.61 -2.67
N CYS A 107 31.12 -30.53 -3.09
CA CYS A 107 31.78 -31.55 -3.89
C CYS A 107 32.27 -32.71 -3.00
N ARG A 108 31.30 -33.44 -2.41
CA ARG A 108 31.50 -34.38 -1.29
C ARG A 108 32.51 -35.49 -1.55
N ASN A 109 32.67 -35.88 -2.81
CA ASN A 109 33.54 -36.99 -3.21
C ASN A 109 34.99 -36.58 -3.54
N ILE A 110 35.34 -35.29 -3.44
CA ILE A 110 36.73 -34.85 -3.53
C ILE A 110 37.56 -35.51 -2.42
N THR A 111 38.64 -36.18 -2.84
CA THR A 111 39.62 -36.82 -1.95
C THR A 111 40.96 -36.07 -1.93
N SER A 112 41.27 -35.33 -3.00
CA SER A 112 42.53 -34.59 -3.16
C SER A 112 42.34 -33.30 -3.93
N VAL A 113 42.97 -32.23 -3.45
CA VAL A 113 43.06 -30.91 -4.10
C VAL A 113 44.51 -30.47 -4.05
N VAL A 114 45.07 -30.04 -5.18
CA VAL A 114 46.37 -29.36 -5.22
C VAL A 114 46.16 -27.87 -5.49
N ILE A 115 46.50 -27.04 -4.51
CA ILE A 115 46.56 -25.57 -4.65
C ILE A 115 48.02 -25.22 -5.04
N PRO A 116 48.28 -24.59 -6.20
CA PRO A 116 49.64 -24.28 -6.64
C PRO A 116 50.20 -23.00 -6.00
N GLU A 117 51.52 -22.89 -5.98
CA GLU A 117 52.22 -21.62 -5.69
C GLU A 117 51.91 -20.63 -6.83
N GLY A 118 51.17 -19.57 -6.50
CA GLY A 118 50.58 -18.63 -7.47
C GLY A 118 49.19 -18.16 -7.04
N VAL A 119 48.41 -19.01 -6.37
CA VAL A 119 47.13 -18.64 -5.77
C VAL A 119 47.35 -17.65 -4.63
N THR A 120 46.75 -16.46 -4.72
CA THR A 120 46.83 -15.41 -3.69
C THR A 120 45.57 -15.27 -2.86
N THR A 121 44.45 -15.85 -3.30
CA THR A 121 43.14 -15.76 -2.61
C THR A 121 42.36 -17.06 -2.78
N ILE A 122 41.79 -17.55 -1.68
CA ILE A 122 40.78 -18.61 -1.66
C ILE A 122 39.47 -17.98 -1.19
N GLY A 123 38.43 -18.02 -2.02
CA GLY A 123 37.14 -17.40 -1.73
C GLY A 123 36.33 -18.12 -0.66
N ASP A 124 35.28 -17.44 -0.20
CA ASP A 124 34.38 -17.91 0.84
C ASP A 124 33.70 -19.24 0.47
N SER A 125 33.59 -20.15 1.45
CA SER A 125 33.02 -21.50 1.29
C SER A 125 33.61 -22.34 0.14
N ALA A 126 34.79 -21.98 -0.42
CA ALA A 126 35.32 -22.60 -1.64
C ALA A 126 35.53 -24.13 -1.55
N PHE A 127 35.78 -24.68 -0.36
CA PHE A 127 35.94 -26.10 -0.09
C PHE A 127 34.99 -26.61 1.00
N SER A 128 33.83 -25.96 1.17
CA SER A 128 32.86 -26.33 2.21
C SER A 128 32.02 -27.56 1.79
N ALA A 129 31.72 -28.44 2.75
CA ALA A 129 31.06 -29.74 2.51
C ALA A 129 31.77 -30.66 1.49
N CYS A 130 33.09 -30.62 1.46
CA CYS A 130 33.95 -31.61 0.80
C CYS A 130 34.18 -32.82 1.72
N ASP A 131 33.11 -33.60 1.96
CA ASP A 131 33.04 -34.64 2.99
C ASP A 131 34.21 -35.64 3.03
N ASN A 132 34.76 -36.02 1.87
CA ASN A 132 35.86 -37.00 1.76
C ASN A 132 37.26 -36.38 1.75
N LEU A 133 37.40 -35.05 1.77
CA LEU A 133 38.71 -34.38 1.78
C LEU A 133 39.43 -34.65 3.11
N LYS A 134 40.63 -35.25 3.04
CA LYS A 134 41.38 -35.69 4.24
C LYS A 134 42.41 -34.70 4.74
N GLU A 135 43.12 -34.06 3.83
CA GLU A 135 44.13 -33.06 4.15
C GLU A 135 44.04 -31.88 3.18
N ILE A 136 44.49 -30.72 3.65
CA ILE A 136 44.67 -29.53 2.79
C ILE A 136 46.02 -28.87 3.07
N TYR A 137 46.63 -28.36 2.01
CA TYR A 137 47.86 -27.58 2.05
C TYR A 137 47.60 -26.17 1.51
N ILE A 138 48.04 -25.15 2.24
CA ILE A 138 47.96 -23.74 1.86
C ILE A 138 49.35 -23.25 1.42
N PRO A 139 49.56 -22.93 0.12
CA PRO A 139 50.84 -22.44 -0.42
C PRO A 139 51.36 -21.14 0.19
N SER A 140 52.63 -20.82 -0.10
CA SER A 140 53.28 -19.59 0.41
C SER A 140 52.64 -18.30 -0.13
N THR A 141 52.04 -18.34 -1.31
CA THR A 141 51.44 -17.18 -1.98
C THR A 141 50.06 -16.78 -1.47
N VAL A 142 49.36 -17.64 -0.73
CA VAL A 142 47.96 -17.38 -0.32
C VAL A 142 47.93 -16.27 0.73
N ALA A 143 47.35 -15.12 0.38
CA ALA A 143 47.28 -13.94 1.24
C ALA A 143 45.86 -13.65 1.77
N ARG A 144 44.84 -14.38 1.29
CA ARG A 144 43.45 -14.28 1.76
C ARG A 144 42.75 -15.64 1.73
N ILE A 145 42.01 -15.97 2.77
CA ILE A 145 41.14 -17.14 2.87
C ILE A 145 39.77 -16.65 3.33
N GLY A 146 38.70 -17.05 2.64
CA GLY A 146 37.34 -16.62 2.93
C GLY A 146 36.70 -17.30 4.14
N THR A 147 35.61 -16.73 4.62
CA THR A 147 34.77 -17.27 5.69
C THR A 147 34.16 -18.60 5.27
N ARG A 148 34.01 -19.53 6.23
CA ARG A 148 33.48 -20.90 6.02
C ARG A 148 34.23 -21.74 4.97
N THR A 149 35.42 -21.35 4.49
CA THR A 149 36.15 -22.04 3.39
C THR A 149 36.22 -23.56 3.57
N PHE A 150 36.43 -24.06 4.79
CA PHE A 150 36.51 -25.49 5.11
C PHE A 150 35.41 -25.98 6.07
N SER A 151 34.31 -25.22 6.21
CA SER A 151 33.16 -25.58 7.03
C SER A 151 32.48 -26.85 6.51
N LEU A 152 31.85 -27.62 7.40
CA LEU A 152 31.14 -28.87 7.09
C LEU A 152 32.02 -30.01 6.52
N ASN A 153 33.34 -29.89 6.56
CA ASN A 153 34.26 -30.93 6.06
C ASN A 153 34.40 -32.09 7.06
N ILE A 154 33.39 -32.96 7.11
CA ILE A 154 33.27 -34.06 8.08
C ILE A 154 34.47 -35.03 8.06
N GLY A 155 35.21 -35.10 6.95
CA GLY A 155 36.35 -35.99 6.76
C GLY A 155 37.71 -35.38 7.01
N LEU A 156 37.84 -34.05 7.16
CA LEU A 156 39.13 -33.35 7.22
C LEU A 156 39.86 -33.69 8.54
N GLU A 157 41.10 -34.15 8.43
CA GLU A 157 41.88 -34.71 9.55
C GLU A 157 43.29 -34.12 9.67
N LYS A 158 43.69 -33.24 8.73
CA LYS A 158 44.99 -32.56 8.73
C LYS A 158 44.91 -31.25 7.96
N ILE A 159 45.54 -30.21 8.49
CA ILE A 159 45.68 -28.90 7.85
C ILE A 159 47.14 -28.48 7.95
N THR A 160 47.70 -28.01 6.84
CA THR A 160 49.08 -27.50 6.78
C THR A 160 49.16 -26.22 5.96
N VAL A 161 49.98 -25.27 6.39
CA VAL A 161 50.33 -24.05 5.66
C VAL A 161 51.84 -24.05 5.40
N SER A 162 52.26 -23.51 4.27
CA SER A 162 53.68 -23.33 3.94
C SER A 162 54.42 -22.52 5.01
N GLU A 163 55.59 -23.00 5.46
CA GLU A 163 56.45 -22.29 6.43
C GLU A 163 56.88 -20.89 5.96
N ASN A 164 56.80 -20.63 4.65
CA ASN A 164 57.14 -19.34 4.04
C ASN A 164 55.92 -18.44 3.77
N ASN A 165 54.71 -18.83 4.16
CA ASN A 165 53.53 -17.97 3.98
C ASN A 165 53.60 -16.77 4.95
N PRO A 166 53.51 -15.51 4.47
CA PRO A 166 53.67 -14.33 5.31
C PRO A 166 52.38 -13.90 6.04
N VAL A 167 51.22 -14.48 5.70
CA VAL A 167 49.90 -14.11 6.24
C VAL A 167 49.36 -15.20 7.17
N PHE A 168 49.47 -16.46 6.78
CA PHE A 168 48.95 -17.60 7.52
C PHE A 168 50.06 -18.54 7.97
N HIS A 169 49.84 -19.25 9.07
CA HIS A 169 50.63 -20.41 9.46
C HIS A 169 49.69 -21.53 9.93
N SER A 170 50.25 -22.73 10.10
CA SER A 170 49.54 -23.85 10.72
C SER A 170 50.24 -24.33 11.97
N ASP A 171 49.50 -24.36 13.07
CA ASP A 171 49.83 -25.09 14.28
C ASP A 171 48.60 -25.87 14.76
N GLY A 172 48.80 -27.01 15.42
CA GLY A 172 47.73 -27.84 15.96
C GLY A 172 46.65 -28.26 14.94
N ASN A 173 47.03 -28.50 13.68
CA ASN A 173 46.10 -28.73 12.55
C ASN A 173 45.06 -27.61 12.34
N CYS A 174 45.43 -26.36 12.59
CA CYS A 174 44.57 -25.19 12.34
C CYS A 174 45.19 -24.26 11.30
N ILE A 175 44.36 -23.45 10.62
CA ILE A 175 44.81 -22.27 9.85
C ILE A 175 44.74 -21.07 10.77
N ILE A 176 45.86 -20.37 10.95
CA ILE A 176 45.96 -19.22 11.84
C ILE A 176 46.43 -18.01 11.02
N GLU A 177 45.70 -16.90 11.08
CA GLU A 177 46.13 -15.63 10.50
C GLU A 177 47.13 -14.94 11.45
N THR A 178 48.37 -14.77 11.00
CA THR A 178 49.51 -14.29 11.79
C THR A 178 49.32 -12.84 12.27
N ALA A 179 48.65 -11.99 11.48
CA ALA A 179 48.45 -10.58 11.81
C ALA A 179 47.44 -10.35 12.94
N THR A 180 46.34 -11.12 12.94
CA THR A 180 45.24 -10.99 13.93
C THR A 180 45.30 -12.05 15.03
N LYS A 181 46.15 -13.07 14.88
CA LYS A 181 46.20 -14.27 15.72
C LYS A 181 44.87 -15.04 15.78
N THR A 182 44.11 -15.00 14.68
CA THR A 182 42.80 -15.64 14.58
C THR A 182 42.93 -17.03 13.96
N LEU A 183 42.40 -18.04 14.66
CA LEU A 183 42.20 -19.39 14.15
C LEU A 183 41.01 -19.36 13.19
N LEU A 184 41.29 -19.40 11.89
CA LEU A 184 40.27 -19.29 10.83
C LEU A 184 39.55 -20.61 10.56
N SER A 185 40.26 -21.74 10.69
CA SER A 185 39.69 -23.07 10.50
C SER A 185 40.49 -24.15 11.21
N GLY A 186 39.78 -25.07 11.85
CA GLY A 186 40.31 -26.36 12.32
C GLY A 186 39.65 -27.54 11.60
N CYS A 187 39.99 -28.73 12.05
CA CYS A 187 39.52 -30.02 11.54
C CYS A 187 39.31 -31.02 12.70
N ASN A 188 38.99 -32.26 12.38
CA ASN A 188 38.65 -33.30 13.36
C ASN A 188 39.77 -33.66 14.37
N THR A 189 41.01 -33.27 14.10
CA THR A 189 42.21 -33.60 14.90
C THR A 189 42.87 -32.36 15.51
N SER A 190 42.19 -31.21 15.44
CA SER A 190 42.77 -29.93 15.85
C SER A 190 42.97 -29.79 17.35
N VAL A 191 44.04 -29.09 17.70
CA VAL A 191 44.38 -28.64 19.04
C VAL A 191 44.65 -27.15 18.97
N ILE A 192 44.04 -26.34 19.83
CA ILE A 192 44.29 -24.90 19.86
C ILE A 192 45.65 -24.66 20.54
N PRO A 193 46.61 -23.95 19.91
CA PRO A 193 47.91 -23.65 20.51
C PRO A 193 47.80 -22.91 21.85
N THR A 194 48.61 -23.30 22.82
CA THR A 194 48.61 -22.75 24.19
C THR A 194 49.69 -21.69 24.44
N ASP A 195 50.55 -21.42 23.47
CA ASP A 195 51.72 -20.53 23.58
C ASP A 195 51.40 -19.04 23.36
N GLY A 196 50.15 -18.69 23.07
CA GLY A 196 49.72 -17.33 22.73
C GLY A 196 49.99 -16.92 21.29
N SER A 197 50.32 -17.86 20.39
CA SER A 197 50.28 -17.66 18.93
C SER A 197 48.86 -17.38 18.42
N VAL A 198 47.85 -18.00 19.05
CA VAL A 198 46.42 -17.78 18.80
C VAL A 198 45.79 -17.01 19.96
N THR A 199 45.01 -15.98 19.66
CA THR A 199 44.21 -15.22 20.64
C THR A 199 42.73 -15.11 20.28
N ALA A 200 42.30 -15.55 19.09
CA ALA A 200 40.89 -15.56 18.70
C ALA A 200 40.51 -16.85 17.97
N ILE A 201 39.29 -17.32 18.18
CA ILE A 201 38.65 -18.37 17.37
C ILE A 201 37.70 -17.68 16.39
N GLY A 202 37.88 -17.90 15.08
CA GLY A 202 37.08 -17.28 14.03
C GLY A 202 35.68 -17.85 13.89
N ASP A 203 34.83 -17.13 13.15
CA ASP A 203 33.46 -17.55 12.83
C ASP A 203 33.47 -18.91 12.09
N TRP A 204 32.65 -19.86 12.52
CA TRP A 204 32.51 -21.22 11.94
C TRP A 204 33.80 -22.06 11.95
N ALA A 205 34.83 -21.71 12.73
CA ALA A 205 36.18 -22.29 12.59
C ALA A 205 36.26 -23.82 12.70
N PHE A 206 35.45 -24.47 13.54
CA PHE A 206 35.37 -25.94 13.65
C PHE A 206 34.04 -26.49 13.12
N SER A 207 33.23 -25.68 12.45
CA SER A 207 31.88 -26.05 11.98
C SER A 207 31.87 -27.37 11.21
N GLY A 208 31.09 -28.33 11.70
CA GLY A 208 30.96 -29.65 11.10
C GLY A 208 32.14 -30.61 11.30
N CYS A 209 33.06 -30.35 12.24
CA CYS A 209 34.08 -31.31 12.66
C CYS A 209 33.45 -32.49 13.44
N LYS A 210 32.71 -33.36 12.74
CA LYS A 210 31.85 -34.39 13.36
C LYS A 210 32.60 -35.45 14.16
N LYS A 211 33.92 -35.58 14.07
CA LYS A 211 34.72 -36.50 14.90
C LYS A 211 35.40 -35.81 16.10
N LEU A 212 35.34 -34.49 16.19
CA LEU A 212 35.88 -33.74 17.33
C LEU A 212 35.00 -34.02 18.56
N SER A 213 35.53 -34.73 19.55
CA SER A 213 34.79 -35.14 20.76
C SER A 213 35.07 -34.26 21.98
N SER A 214 36.24 -33.64 22.04
CA SER A 214 36.66 -32.71 23.08
C SER A 214 37.62 -31.68 22.51
N ILE A 215 37.58 -30.46 23.03
CA ILE A 215 38.57 -29.42 22.69
C ILE A 215 38.91 -28.58 23.93
N VAL A 216 40.16 -28.09 23.99
CA VAL A 216 40.63 -27.13 24.99
C VAL A 216 40.64 -25.74 24.37
N ILE A 217 40.06 -24.76 25.05
CA ILE A 217 40.14 -23.33 24.75
C ILE A 217 41.14 -22.73 25.75
N PRO A 218 42.39 -22.40 25.33
CA PRO A 218 43.42 -21.91 26.23
C PRO A 218 43.14 -20.50 26.76
N ASP A 219 43.74 -20.15 27.91
CA ASP A 219 43.56 -18.83 28.56
C ASP A 219 44.04 -17.63 27.73
N CYS A 220 44.85 -17.87 26.70
CA CYS A 220 45.29 -16.84 25.75
C CYS A 220 44.20 -16.43 24.74
N ILE A 221 43.08 -17.17 24.66
CA ILE A 221 41.93 -16.79 23.84
C ILE A 221 41.18 -15.61 24.48
N THR A 222 40.89 -14.60 23.68
CA THR A 222 40.18 -13.37 24.07
C THR A 222 38.92 -13.11 23.26
N SER A 223 38.68 -13.83 22.16
CA SER A 223 37.45 -13.70 21.34
C SER A 223 37.04 -15.05 20.76
N ILE A 224 35.74 -15.29 20.67
CA ILE A 224 35.13 -16.49 20.09
C ILE A 224 34.03 -16.07 19.11
N GLY A 225 34.25 -16.35 17.83
CA GLY A 225 33.36 -16.00 16.73
C GLY A 225 32.00 -16.70 16.74
N GLU A 226 31.23 -16.47 15.68
CA GLU A 226 29.89 -17.02 15.51
C GLU A 226 29.94 -18.53 15.25
N ASN A 227 29.10 -19.28 15.96
CA ASN A 227 28.84 -20.71 15.74
C ASN A 227 30.11 -21.58 15.53
N PRO A 228 31.15 -21.47 16.38
CA PRO A 228 32.46 -22.08 16.13
C PRO A 228 32.40 -23.62 16.10
N PHE A 229 31.47 -24.23 16.84
CA PHE A 229 31.31 -25.68 16.98
C PHE A 229 29.94 -26.19 16.50
N VAL A 230 29.23 -25.43 15.67
CA VAL A 230 27.96 -25.87 15.08
C VAL A 230 28.16 -27.14 14.23
N PHE A 231 27.17 -28.04 14.23
CA PHE A 231 27.22 -29.35 13.58
C PHE A 231 28.39 -30.28 14.02
N CYS A 232 29.10 -29.97 15.12
CA CYS A 232 30.05 -30.87 15.76
C CYS A 232 29.31 -31.90 16.63
N ASP A 233 28.59 -32.83 15.98
CA ASP A 233 27.57 -33.64 16.65
C ASP A 233 28.09 -34.53 17.80
N ASN A 234 29.38 -34.88 17.79
CA ASN A 234 30.03 -35.69 18.82
C ASN A 234 30.80 -34.87 19.88
N LEU A 235 30.81 -33.53 19.80
CA LEU A 235 31.51 -32.68 20.78
C LEU A 235 30.75 -32.71 22.12
N SER A 236 31.24 -33.51 23.07
CA SER A 236 30.63 -33.69 24.38
C SER A 236 31.20 -32.77 25.45
N THR A 237 32.40 -32.21 25.22
CA THR A 237 33.19 -31.55 26.25
C THR A 237 33.98 -30.37 25.68
N VAL A 238 33.89 -29.22 26.33
CA VAL A 238 34.80 -28.08 26.11
C VAL A 238 35.47 -27.72 27.43
N ILE A 239 36.79 -27.59 27.41
CA ILE A 239 37.65 -27.33 28.58
C ILE A 239 38.24 -25.92 28.43
N PHE A 240 38.20 -25.10 29.48
CA PHE A 240 38.81 -23.77 29.48
C PHE A 240 40.08 -23.76 30.34
N GLY A 241 41.21 -23.40 29.74
CA GLY A 241 42.52 -23.45 30.40
C GLY A 241 42.87 -24.88 30.87
N GLU A 242 43.40 -25.02 32.08
CA GLU A 242 43.62 -26.31 32.75
C GLU A 242 42.36 -26.84 33.50
N GLY A 243 41.18 -26.26 33.29
CA GLY A 243 40.02 -26.44 34.18
C GLY A 243 38.63 -26.47 33.55
N THR A 244 37.64 -26.50 34.45
CA THR A 244 36.17 -26.48 34.25
C THR A 244 35.66 -27.17 32.98
N THR A 245 35.20 -28.42 33.12
CA THR A 245 34.40 -29.11 32.10
C THR A 245 33.11 -28.35 31.85
N THR A 246 32.88 -27.87 30.62
CA THR A 246 31.68 -27.12 30.23
C THR A 246 30.82 -27.85 29.22
N TYR A 247 29.52 -27.52 29.22
CA TYR A 247 28.57 -27.85 28.18
C TYR A 247 28.43 -26.66 27.22
N TYR A 248 28.52 -26.92 25.91
CA TYR A 248 28.19 -25.94 24.88
C TYR A 248 26.71 -26.05 24.52
N ASN A 249 25.94 -25.04 24.92
CA ASN A 249 24.55 -24.89 24.50
C ASN A 249 24.54 -24.37 23.06
N ARG A 250 24.26 -25.28 22.12
CA ARG A 250 24.22 -25.01 20.68
C ARG A 250 23.12 -24.01 20.30
N ASP A 251 21.96 -24.09 20.95
CA ASP A 251 20.78 -23.29 20.59
C ASP A 251 20.91 -21.84 21.07
N LEU A 252 21.66 -21.61 22.15
CA LEU A 252 21.93 -20.29 22.74
C LEU A 252 23.37 -19.80 22.52
N ASN A 253 24.16 -20.54 21.73
CA ASN A 253 25.57 -20.28 21.39
C ASN A 253 26.45 -19.85 22.59
N CYS A 254 26.36 -20.57 23.71
CA CYS A 254 27.04 -20.22 24.96
C CYS A 254 27.57 -21.45 25.74
N PHE A 255 28.55 -21.22 26.62
CA PHE A 255 29.22 -22.26 27.43
C PHE A 255 28.81 -22.16 28.90
N ILE A 256 28.27 -23.25 29.44
CA ILE A 256 27.68 -23.30 30.79
C ILE A 256 28.36 -24.40 31.59
N SER A 257 28.74 -24.09 32.84
CA SER A 257 29.07 -25.10 33.85
C SER A 257 27.77 -25.56 34.52
N THR A 258 27.28 -26.74 34.13
CA THR A 258 26.01 -27.30 34.65
C THR A 258 26.06 -27.67 36.13
N ASN A 259 27.26 -27.85 36.68
CA ASN A 259 27.47 -28.13 38.11
C ASN A 259 27.43 -26.85 38.98
N GLU A 260 27.64 -25.68 38.38
CA GLU A 260 27.73 -24.38 39.08
C GLU A 260 26.60 -23.42 38.69
N SER A 261 25.71 -23.80 37.77
CA SER A 261 24.74 -22.90 37.12
C SER A 261 25.37 -21.59 36.64
N LYS A 262 26.58 -21.69 36.06
CA LYS A 262 27.45 -20.54 35.76
C LYS A 262 27.72 -20.43 34.26
N LEU A 263 27.54 -19.23 33.70
CA LEU A 263 28.02 -18.89 32.36
C LEU A 263 29.55 -18.74 32.40
N ILE A 264 30.23 -19.49 31.55
CA ILE A 264 31.70 -19.53 31.45
C ILE A 264 32.21 -18.69 30.27
N ALA A 265 31.49 -18.71 29.16
CA ALA A 265 31.74 -17.86 27.99
C ALA A 265 30.47 -17.76 27.14
N ILE A 266 30.32 -16.66 26.42
CA ILE A 266 29.31 -16.47 25.37
C ILE A 266 30.03 -16.31 24.04
N CYS A 267 29.53 -16.94 22.96
CA CYS A 267 30.06 -16.71 21.62
C CYS A 267 29.40 -15.47 21.00
N LYS A 268 29.95 -14.97 19.88
CA LYS A 268 29.25 -13.98 19.05
C LYS A 268 27.83 -14.47 18.71
N ASN A 269 26.84 -13.60 18.90
CA ASN A 269 25.39 -13.87 18.77
C ASN A 269 24.81 -14.84 19.82
N GLY A 270 25.53 -15.16 20.90
CA GLY A 270 25.02 -15.99 21.98
C GLY A 270 24.03 -15.25 22.91
N VAL A 271 23.19 -16.03 23.59
CA VAL A 271 22.17 -15.54 24.54
C VAL A 271 22.45 -16.10 25.94
N ILE A 272 22.27 -15.28 26.98
CA ILE A 272 22.28 -15.78 28.36
C ILE A 272 20.94 -16.50 28.61
N PRO A 273 20.92 -17.77 29.04
CA PRO A 273 19.69 -18.51 29.26
C PRO A 273 18.73 -17.84 30.25
N THR A 274 17.45 -17.77 29.88
CA THR A 274 16.37 -17.20 30.72
C THR A 274 15.60 -18.27 31.51
N ASP A 275 15.93 -19.54 31.34
CA ASP A 275 15.25 -20.70 31.96
C ASP A 275 15.70 -21.00 33.39
N GLY A 276 16.68 -20.25 33.92
CA GLY A 276 17.28 -20.46 35.23
C GLY A 276 18.46 -21.43 35.26
N SER A 277 18.91 -21.94 34.10
CA SER A 277 20.15 -22.75 34.01
C SER A 277 21.42 -21.96 34.29
N VAL A 278 21.35 -20.62 34.21
CA VAL A 278 22.42 -19.69 34.59
C VAL A 278 21.92 -18.75 35.68
N THR A 279 22.53 -18.83 36.86
CA THR A 279 22.35 -17.92 38.00
C THR A 279 23.57 -17.02 38.25
N THR A 280 24.73 -17.38 37.71
CA THR A 280 25.99 -16.65 37.90
C THR A 280 26.68 -16.38 36.57
N ILE A 281 27.14 -15.15 36.35
CA ILE A 281 28.03 -14.79 35.24
C ILE A 281 29.47 -14.84 35.75
N GLY A 282 30.25 -15.79 35.25
CA GLY A 282 31.64 -16.01 35.67
C GLY A 282 32.61 -14.93 35.18
N ALA A 283 33.80 -14.93 35.77
CA ALA A 283 34.92 -14.11 35.29
C ALA A 283 35.17 -14.34 33.80
N ARG A 284 35.39 -13.26 33.04
CA ARG A 284 35.58 -13.23 31.57
C ARG A 284 34.40 -13.74 30.73
N ALA A 285 33.27 -14.15 31.31
CA ALA A 285 32.20 -14.79 30.55
C ALA A 285 31.63 -13.95 29.39
N LEU A 286 31.67 -12.62 29.51
CA LEU A 286 31.21 -11.67 28.49
C LEU A 286 32.38 -10.96 27.76
N SER A 287 33.64 -11.33 28.02
CA SER A 287 34.80 -10.72 27.34
C SER A 287 34.95 -11.17 25.88
N TYR A 288 34.44 -12.36 25.55
CA TYR A 288 34.68 -13.04 24.27
C TYR A 288 33.87 -12.47 23.08
N VAL A 289 33.02 -11.44 23.31
CA VAL A 289 32.09 -10.85 22.34
C VAL A 289 32.29 -9.34 22.12
N PRO A 290 33.46 -8.90 21.63
CA PRO A 290 33.80 -7.48 21.47
C PRO A 290 33.04 -6.74 20.36
N GLU A 291 32.02 -7.34 19.74
CA GLU A 291 31.22 -6.73 18.66
C GLU A 291 29.71 -6.62 18.97
N LEU A 292 29.22 -7.19 20.08
CA LEU A 292 27.80 -7.08 20.42
C LEU A 292 27.50 -5.69 21.03
N PRO A 293 26.58 -4.89 20.44
CA PRO A 293 26.31 -3.54 20.94
C PRO A 293 25.53 -3.54 22.26
N SER A 294 24.79 -4.61 22.54
CA SER A 294 23.97 -4.73 23.74
C SER A 294 23.85 -6.16 24.26
N ILE A 295 23.72 -6.31 25.58
CA ILE A 295 23.42 -7.59 26.22
C ILE A 295 22.35 -7.42 27.31
N ASN A 296 21.49 -8.44 27.41
CA ASN A 296 20.47 -8.55 28.47
C ASN A 296 20.99 -9.50 29.55
N ILE A 297 20.92 -9.06 30.80
CA ILE A 297 21.22 -9.87 31.99
C ILE A 297 19.87 -10.39 32.54
N PRO A 298 19.56 -11.69 32.38
CA PRO A 298 18.25 -12.25 32.76
C PRO A 298 17.95 -12.10 34.24
N SER A 299 16.66 -12.08 34.59
CA SER A 299 16.20 -11.96 35.98
C SER A 299 16.59 -13.13 36.87
N ALA A 300 16.96 -14.28 36.29
CA ALA A 300 17.49 -15.44 37.00
C ALA A 300 18.98 -15.29 37.41
N VAL A 301 19.72 -14.35 36.82
CA VAL A 301 21.10 -14.06 37.21
C VAL A 301 21.09 -13.29 38.54
N THR A 302 21.67 -13.89 39.58
CA THR A 302 21.77 -13.30 40.92
C THR A 302 23.18 -12.84 41.26
N GLN A 303 24.19 -13.21 40.47
CA GLN A 303 25.61 -12.90 40.74
C GLN A 303 26.39 -12.63 39.45
N ILE A 304 27.27 -11.62 39.48
CA ILE A 304 28.26 -11.31 38.45
C ILE A 304 29.63 -11.24 39.12
N ASP A 305 30.52 -12.15 38.73
CA ASP A 305 31.87 -12.29 39.28
C ASP A 305 32.82 -11.19 38.76
N ALA A 306 33.92 -10.95 39.48
CA ALA A 306 34.97 -10.03 39.05
C ALA A 306 35.53 -10.42 37.65
N GLY A 307 35.76 -9.41 36.81
CA GLY A 307 36.24 -9.54 35.45
C GLY A 307 35.23 -10.09 34.43
N ALA A 308 33.94 -10.24 34.78
CA ALA A 308 32.92 -10.76 33.88
C ALA A 308 32.85 -10.05 32.52
N PHE A 309 32.99 -8.71 32.51
CA PHE A 309 32.96 -7.85 31.31
C PHE A 309 34.36 -7.42 30.85
N SER A 310 35.44 -7.95 31.44
CA SER A 310 36.81 -7.46 31.24
C SER A 310 37.28 -7.58 29.78
N GLY A 311 37.46 -6.45 29.09
CA GLY A 311 37.80 -6.41 27.66
C GLY A 311 36.61 -6.43 26.69
N SER A 312 35.38 -6.41 27.19
CA SER A 312 34.17 -6.20 26.37
C SER A 312 34.02 -4.74 25.92
N SER A 313 33.11 -4.50 24.97
CA SER A 313 32.90 -3.21 24.30
C SER A 313 31.44 -2.72 24.33
N PHE A 314 30.57 -3.38 25.09
CA PHE A 314 29.12 -3.14 25.08
C PHE A 314 28.73 -1.66 25.22
N GLU A 315 27.89 -1.16 24.32
CA GLU A 315 27.31 0.18 24.45
C GLU A 315 26.18 0.21 25.49
N LYS A 316 25.44 -0.90 25.63
CA LYS A 316 24.23 -1.00 26.46
C LYS A 316 24.20 -2.32 27.24
N VAL A 317 24.02 -2.28 28.56
CA VAL A 317 23.81 -3.49 29.38
C VAL A 317 22.48 -3.35 30.11
N PHE A 318 21.57 -4.29 29.88
CA PHE A 318 20.22 -4.28 30.44
C PHE A 318 20.07 -5.29 31.58
N PHE A 319 19.91 -4.79 32.80
CA PHE A 319 19.62 -5.59 33.98
C PHE A 319 18.11 -5.79 34.12
N LEU A 320 17.67 -7.06 34.11
CA LEU A 320 16.24 -7.42 34.21
C LEU A 320 15.80 -7.78 35.66
N SER A 321 16.72 -7.73 36.62
CA SER A 321 16.44 -7.87 38.06
C SER A 321 17.11 -6.75 38.86
N PRO A 322 16.47 -6.22 39.93
CA PRO A 322 17.09 -5.28 40.85
C PRO A 322 18.11 -5.94 41.81
N ASP A 323 18.00 -7.25 42.03
CA ASP A 323 18.67 -8.00 43.11
C ASP A 323 19.91 -8.78 42.64
N VAL A 324 20.71 -8.19 41.76
CA VAL A 324 21.94 -8.82 41.23
C VAL A 324 23.15 -8.42 42.09
N ILE A 325 23.88 -9.37 42.65
CA ILE A 325 25.17 -9.09 43.31
C ILE A 325 26.22 -8.87 42.22
N ILE A 326 26.57 -7.60 41.98
CA ILE A 326 27.63 -7.21 41.03
C ILE A 326 28.91 -6.99 41.82
N ASP A 327 29.96 -7.78 41.55
CA ASP A 327 31.28 -7.53 42.12
C ASP A 327 31.83 -6.16 41.65
N GLY A 328 32.48 -5.40 42.54
CA GLY A 328 33.07 -4.10 42.17
C GLY A 328 34.13 -4.21 41.07
N GLY A 329 34.77 -5.38 40.94
CA GLY A 329 35.69 -5.71 39.85
C GLY A 329 35.03 -6.28 38.60
N ALA A 330 33.70 -6.20 38.40
CA ALA A 330 33.01 -6.79 37.24
C ALA A 330 33.48 -6.26 35.86
N ASP A 331 34.22 -5.15 35.82
CA ASP A 331 34.83 -4.53 34.63
C ASP A 331 33.84 -4.10 33.52
N ILE A 332 32.64 -3.62 33.87
CA ILE A 332 31.73 -3.03 32.87
C ILE A 332 32.39 -1.78 32.26
N PRO A 333 32.52 -1.64 30.93
CA PRO A 333 33.19 -0.50 30.32
C PRO A 333 32.57 0.83 30.73
N ALA A 334 33.38 1.84 31.06
CA ALA A 334 32.87 3.14 31.55
C ALA A 334 31.99 3.90 30.54
N SER A 335 32.13 3.59 29.24
CA SER A 335 31.28 4.13 28.16
C SER A 335 29.90 3.46 28.06
N THR A 336 29.71 2.30 28.70
CA THR A 336 28.45 1.56 28.67
C THR A 336 27.35 2.32 29.40
N VAL A 337 26.18 2.43 28.77
CA VAL A 337 24.95 2.84 29.42
C VAL A 337 24.34 1.61 30.12
N ILE A 338 24.19 1.69 31.43
CA ILE A 338 23.59 0.64 32.26
C ILE A 338 22.10 0.94 32.40
N TYR A 339 21.27 -0.04 32.06
CA TYR A 339 19.82 0.06 32.09
C TYR A 339 19.28 -0.86 33.19
N GLY A 340 18.41 -0.37 34.07
CA GLY A 340 17.87 -1.19 35.16
C GLY A 340 16.75 -0.54 35.94
N ASP A 341 16.31 -1.21 37.01
CA ASP A 341 15.29 -0.70 37.92
C ASP A 341 15.86 0.36 38.87
N ALA A 342 15.06 1.36 39.24
CA ALA A 342 15.49 2.44 40.12
C ALA A 342 15.72 1.93 41.56
N GLY A 343 16.84 2.31 42.16
CA GLY A 343 17.32 1.80 43.46
C GLY A 343 17.99 0.44 43.39
N SER A 344 18.25 -0.11 42.19
CA SER A 344 18.91 -1.41 42.01
C SER A 344 20.40 -1.40 42.38
N THR A 345 20.95 -2.62 42.51
CA THR A 345 22.39 -2.84 42.58
C THR A 345 23.11 -2.36 41.31
N ALA A 346 22.48 -2.48 40.14
CA ALA A 346 22.99 -1.95 38.87
C ALA A 346 23.08 -0.42 38.86
N GLU A 347 22.10 0.30 39.44
CA GLU A 347 22.19 1.76 39.62
C GLU A 347 23.35 2.12 40.57
N SER A 348 23.49 1.39 41.67
CA SER A 348 24.55 1.60 42.65
C SER A 348 25.95 1.37 42.06
N TYR A 349 26.11 0.33 41.24
CA TYR A 349 27.33 0.07 40.48
C TYR A 349 27.61 1.18 39.47
N ALA A 350 26.62 1.58 38.68
CA ALA A 350 26.77 2.64 37.68
C ALA A 350 27.25 3.96 38.31
N GLN A 351 26.68 4.34 39.46
CA GLN A 351 27.10 5.51 40.22
C GLN A 351 28.53 5.40 40.78
N ALA A 352 28.93 4.21 41.25
CA ALA A 352 30.27 3.99 41.80
C ALA A 352 31.38 3.96 40.73
N HIS A 353 31.06 3.49 39.52
CA HIS A 353 32.01 3.32 38.42
C HIS A 353 31.94 4.41 37.34
N GLY A 354 30.99 5.35 37.45
CA GLY A 354 30.86 6.52 36.56
C GLY A 354 30.13 6.24 35.25
N ASN A 355 29.43 5.11 35.13
CA ASN A 355 28.57 4.79 33.99
C ASN A 355 27.34 5.70 33.95
N THR A 356 26.79 5.89 32.74
CA THR A 356 25.45 6.48 32.60
C THR A 356 24.40 5.44 32.99
N PHE A 357 23.49 5.77 33.92
CA PHE A 357 22.36 4.92 34.27
C PHE A 357 21.05 5.42 33.63
N ALA A 358 20.26 4.50 33.09
CA ALA A 358 18.93 4.75 32.55
C ALA A 358 17.92 3.85 33.26
N LYS A 359 16.88 4.44 33.87
CA LYS A 359 15.96 3.69 34.74
C LYS A 359 14.66 3.33 34.03
N VAL A 360 14.08 2.20 34.38
CA VAL A 360 12.74 1.79 33.90
C VAL A 360 11.69 2.82 34.33
N LEU A 361 10.91 3.32 33.36
CA LEU A 361 9.69 4.13 33.59
C LEU A 361 8.42 3.30 33.47
N TYR A 362 8.37 2.42 32.47
CA TYR A 362 7.21 1.58 32.16
C TYR A 362 7.69 0.19 31.76
N SER A 363 6.93 -0.83 32.13
CA SER A 363 7.19 -2.21 31.74
C SER A 363 5.90 -3.01 31.61
N GLY A 364 6.03 -4.18 31.00
CA GLY A 364 4.99 -5.20 30.92
C GLY A 364 5.49 -6.44 30.20
N SER A 365 4.61 -7.40 30.00
CA SER A 365 4.92 -8.64 29.29
C SER A 365 3.79 -9.04 28.34
N ILE A 366 4.15 -9.84 27.36
CA ILE A 366 3.23 -10.54 26.46
C ILE A 366 3.86 -11.87 26.05
N TYR A 367 3.12 -12.96 26.20
CA TYR A 367 3.65 -14.33 26.02
C TYR A 367 4.93 -14.55 26.83
N THR A 368 6.05 -14.89 26.17
CA THR A 368 7.40 -15.10 26.70
C THR A 368 8.29 -13.86 26.58
N ILE A 369 7.75 -12.72 26.15
CA ILE A 369 8.49 -11.47 25.93
C ILE A 369 8.13 -10.43 26.99
N GLU A 370 9.15 -9.90 27.66
CA GLU A 370 9.08 -8.69 28.48
C GLU A 370 9.45 -7.47 27.63
N TRP A 371 8.78 -6.34 27.89
CA TRP A 371 9.18 -5.04 27.35
C TRP A 371 9.37 -4.01 28.47
N ARG A 372 10.38 -3.16 28.32
CA ARG A 372 10.74 -2.09 29.28
C ARG A 372 11.04 -0.80 28.53
N ILE A 373 10.51 0.33 28.99
CA ILE A 373 10.76 1.67 28.44
C ILE A 373 11.51 2.47 29.51
N TYR A 374 12.65 3.04 29.12
CA TYR A 374 13.58 3.73 30.01
C TYR A 374 13.49 5.25 29.88
N ASP A 375 13.97 5.99 30.90
CA ASP A 375 13.86 7.46 30.95
C ASP A 375 14.68 8.22 29.90
N ASN A 376 15.59 7.53 29.22
CA ASN A 376 16.35 8.03 28.06
C ASN A 376 15.69 7.72 26.69
N LYS A 377 14.42 7.32 26.65
CA LYS A 377 13.65 6.98 25.43
C LYS A 377 14.06 5.69 24.70
N VAL A 378 14.85 4.84 25.33
CA VAL A 378 15.08 3.48 24.83
C VAL A 378 13.91 2.57 25.24
N MET A 379 13.46 1.72 24.33
CA MET A 379 12.58 0.59 24.63
C MET A 379 13.33 -0.72 24.37
N LEU A 380 13.34 -1.61 25.36
CA LEU A 380 13.85 -2.97 25.24
C LEU A 380 12.70 -3.95 25.03
N PHE A 381 12.86 -4.91 24.12
CA PHE A 381 12.20 -6.21 24.17
C PHE A 381 13.22 -7.28 24.62
N SER A 382 12.79 -8.18 25.49
CA SER A 382 13.63 -9.25 26.07
C SER A 382 12.81 -10.52 26.31
N GLY A 383 13.47 -11.67 26.48
CA GLY A 383 12.81 -12.98 26.48
C GLY A 383 13.04 -13.69 25.14
N CYS A 384 12.19 -14.67 24.80
CA CYS A 384 12.39 -15.48 23.60
C CYS A 384 11.11 -15.68 22.77
N GLY A 385 11.26 -15.99 21.48
CA GLY A 385 10.16 -16.27 20.55
C GLY A 385 9.65 -15.04 19.79
N THR A 386 8.32 -14.91 19.68
CA THR A 386 7.64 -13.95 18.78
C THR A 386 6.96 -12.80 19.52
N THR A 387 7.00 -11.58 18.95
CA THR A 387 6.23 -10.40 19.45
C THR A 387 4.73 -10.48 19.19
N GLY A 388 4.27 -11.53 18.51
CA GLY A 388 2.87 -11.78 18.19
C GLY A 388 2.35 -10.98 17.00
N ASN A 389 1.29 -11.49 16.38
CA ASN A 389 0.67 -10.90 15.19
C ASN A 389 -0.49 -9.97 15.57
N TRP A 390 -0.46 -8.73 15.09
CA TRP A 390 -1.41 -7.67 15.46
C TRP A 390 -2.36 -7.33 14.30
N GLU A 391 -3.63 -7.04 14.64
CA GLU A 391 -4.61 -6.52 13.70
C GLU A 391 -4.43 -5.00 13.49
N TYR A 392 -4.97 -4.46 12.38
CA TYR A 392 -4.85 -3.03 12.06
C TYR A 392 -5.40 -2.07 13.13
N ASN A 393 -6.38 -2.52 13.92
CA ASN A 393 -7.06 -1.71 14.92
C ASN A 393 -6.78 -2.16 16.37
N SER A 394 -5.88 -3.13 16.60
CA SER A 394 -5.55 -3.61 17.94
C SER A 394 -4.47 -2.75 18.61
N GLU A 395 -4.77 -2.25 19.81
CA GLU A 395 -3.81 -1.55 20.67
C GLU A 395 -2.79 -2.55 21.25
N LYS A 396 -1.50 -2.25 21.06
CA LYS A 396 -0.39 -2.98 21.68
C LYS A 396 -0.18 -2.50 23.11
N PRO A 397 0.33 -3.35 24.03
CA PRO A 397 0.60 -2.96 25.42
C PRO A 397 1.42 -1.67 25.59
N TRP A 398 2.30 -1.38 24.63
CA TRP A 398 3.17 -0.20 24.59
C TRP A 398 2.63 0.99 23.77
N ASP A 399 1.52 0.86 23.02
CA ASP A 399 0.99 1.96 22.17
C ASP A 399 0.63 3.22 22.99
N LYS A 400 0.14 3.04 24.22
CA LYS A 400 -0.12 4.13 25.19
C LYS A 400 1.13 4.89 25.65
N TYR A 401 2.32 4.34 25.41
CA TYR A 401 3.62 4.93 25.78
C TYR A 401 4.47 5.32 24.57
N LYS A 402 3.91 5.34 23.35
CA LYS A 402 4.67 5.61 22.12
C LYS A 402 5.47 6.92 22.13
N GLU A 403 4.99 7.98 22.79
CA GLU A 403 5.73 9.25 22.89
C GLU A 403 6.94 9.20 23.87
N SER A 404 7.02 8.14 24.68
CA SER A 404 8.04 7.89 25.70
C SER A 404 9.27 7.14 25.18
N PHE A 405 9.25 6.62 23.95
CA PHE A 405 10.42 6.01 23.31
C PHE A 405 10.67 6.55 21.90
N SER A 406 11.88 6.37 21.39
CA SER A 406 12.22 6.59 19.97
C SER A 406 13.19 5.58 19.40
N ASP A 407 13.85 4.82 20.26
CA ASP A 407 14.97 3.95 19.92
C ASP A 407 14.68 2.58 20.52
N VAL A 408 14.51 1.56 19.67
CA VAL A 408 14.11 0.22 20.11
C VAL A 408 15.31 -0.72 20.06
N VAL A 409 15.51 -1.51 21.12
CA VAL A 409 16.46 -2.62 21.16
C VAL A 409 15.64 -3.90 21.28
N VAL A 410 15.73 -4.77 20.28
CA VAL A 410 15.13 -6.09 20.30
C VAL A 410 16.23 -7.05 20.77
N GLY A 411 16.02 -7.70 21.91
CA GLY A 411 17.02 -8.52 22.58
C GLY A 411 17.26 -9.88 21.91
N GLU A 412 18.49 -10.37 22.04
CA GLU A 412 18.87 -11.73 21.64
C GLU A 412 17.97 -12.77 22.33
N GLY A 413 17.51 -13.76 21.56
CA GLY A 413 16.50 -14.76 21.94
C GLY A 413 15.14 -14.56 21.22
N ILE A 414 14.85 -13.35 20.74
CA ILE A 414 13.65 -13.06 19.93
C ILE A 414 13.90 -13.53 18.49
N THR A 415 13.00 -14.38 17.97
CA THR A 415 13.09 -14.99 16.64
C THR A 415 12.13 -14.38 15.62
N GLU A 416 11.06 -13.73 16.06
CA GLU A 416 10.08 -13.10 15.15
C GLU A 416 9.59 -11.73 15.66
N LEU A 417 9.61 -10.74 14.77
CA LEU A 417 8.81 -9.52 14.90
C LEU A 417 7.49 -9.73 14.17
N GLY A 418 6.43 -10.13 14.88
CA GLY A 418 5.14 -10.48 14.28
C GLY A 418 4.42 -9.29 13.62
N ASP A 419 3.46 -9.60 12.76
CA ASP A 419 2.67 -8.67 11.94
C ASP A 419 2.32 -7.37 12.67
N ARG A 420 2.60 -6.23 12.02
CA ARG A 420 2.24 -4.87 12.46
C ARG A 420 2.81 -4.43 13.83
N THR A 421 3.85 -5.09 14.37
CA THR A 421 4.45 -4.77 15.70
C THR A 421 4.78 -3.28 15.91
N PHE A 422 5.25 -2.53 14.91
CA PHE A 422 5.48 -1.07 14.97
C PHE A 422 4.69 -0.28 13.90
N TYR A 423 3.54 -0.81 13.46
CA TYR A 423 2.73 -0.21 12.41
C TYR A 423 2.31 1.23 12.72
N ALA A 424 2.54 2.14 11.76
CA ALA A 424 2.21 3.56 11.80
C ALA A 424 2.96 4.43 12.83
N TYR A 425 4.16 4.03 13.27
CA TYR A 425 5.02 4.78 14.21
C TYR A 425 5.73 6.02 13.59
N LYS A 426 5.03 6.76 12.72
CA LYS A 426 5.49 7.83 11.80
C LYS A 426 6.59 8.77 12.31
N LYS A 427 6.47 9.24 13.55
CA LYS A 427 7.38 10.24 14.14
C LYS A 427 8.07 9.76 15.42
N VAL A 428 7.85 8.50 15.77
CA VAL A 428 8.26 7.88 17.03
C VAL A 428 9.54 7.10 16.81
N LEU A 429 9.46 6.03 16.01
CA LEU A 429 10.57 5.12 15.79
C LEU A 429 11.63 5.77 14.87
N LYS A 430 12.82 6.01 15.41
CA LYS A 430 13.96 6.61 14.71
C LYS A 430 15.07 5.60 14.43
N SER A 431 15.32 4.71 15.40
CA SER A 431 16.29 3.63 15.28
C SER A 431 15.73 2.33 15.85
N ILE A 432 16.19 1.21 15.30
CA ILE A 432 15.97 -0.11 15.88
C ILE A 432 17.25 -0.95 15.78
N THR A 433 17.61 -1.60 16.88
CA THR A 433 18.63 -2.65 16.94
C THR A 433 17.91 -4.00 16.89
N LEU A 434 18.22 -4.81 15.87
CA LEU A 434 17.69 -6.17 15.71
C LEU A 434 18.71 -7.19 16.22
N PRO A 435 18.28 -8.30 16.85
CA PRO A 435 19.18 -9.33 17.37
C PRO A 435 19.60 -10.29 16.26
N ASN A 436 20.73 -10.96 16.47
CA ASN A 436 21.21 -12.00 15.57
C ASN A 436 20.51 -13.35 15.77
N THR A 437 19.52 -13.43 16.66
CA THR A 437 18.53 -14.52 16.70
C THR A 437 17.28 -14.27 15.85
N LEU A 438 17.09 -13.08 15.25
CA LEU A 438 15.86 -12.77 14.53
C LEU A 438 15.79 -13.52 13.19
N GLU A 439 14.80 -14.39 13.05
CA GLU A 439 14.55 -15.24 11.88
C GLU A 439 13.51 -14.64 10.92
N TYR A 440 12.54 -13.86 11.41
CA TYR A 440 11.47 -13.31 10.58
C TYR A 440 11.00 -11.90 10.99
N ILE A 441 10.75 -11.04 9.99
CA ILE A 441 10.05 -9.76 10.14
C ILE A 441 8.69 -9.90 9.46
N GLY A 442 7.60 -9.82 10.22
CA GLY A 442 6.22 -9.98 9.76
C GLY A 442 5.72 -8.88 8.80
N ALA A 443 4.48 -9.05 8.33
CA ALA A 443 3.86 -8.10 7.43
C ALA A 443 3.60 -6.75 8.11
N SER A 444 3.89 -5.66 7.41
CA SER A 444 3.65 -4.29 7.87
C SER A 444 4.28 -3.90 9.22
N VAL A 445 5.31 -4.62 9.69
CA VAL A 445 5.96 -4.38 11.00
C VAL A 445 6.42 -2.93 11.18
N PHE A 446 7.16 -2.39 10.21
CA PHE A 446 7.63 -1.00 10.19
C PHE A 446 6.83 -0.12 9.23
N SER A 447 5.68 -0.58 8.72
CA SER A 447 4.93 0.19 7.74
C SER A 447 4.55 1.56 8.33
N ASP A 448 4.67 2.59 7.49
CA ASP A 448 4.50 4.00 7.86
C ASP A 448 5.50 4.52 8.92
N CYS A 449 6.64 3.86 9.20
CA CYS A 449 7.70 4.38 10.09
C CYS A 449 8.57 5.46 9.41
N THR A 450 7.96 6.60 9.03
CA THR A 450 8.62 7.67 8.25
C THR A 450 9.84 8.35 8.90
N ALA A 451 10.08 8.14 10.20
CA ALA A 451 11.24 8.66 10.93
C ALA A 451 12.43 7.69 11.03
N LEU A 452 12.26 6.42 10.61
CA LEU A 452 13.32 5.43 10.54
C LEU A 452 14.18 5.70 9.29
N THR A 453 15.48 5.95 9.48
CA THR A 453 16.39 6.36 8.39
C THR A 453 17.41 5.31 7.99
N GLU A 454 17.80 4.44 8.92
CA GLU A 454 18.58 3.24 8.65
C GLU A 454 17.94 2.03 9.33
N ILE A 455 18.18 0.84 8.79
CA ILE A 455 17.97 -0.41 9.51
C ILE A 455 19.09 -1.38 9.13
N LYS A 456 19.69 -2.02 10.12
CA LYS A 456 20.69 -3.08 9.93
C LYS A 456 19.99 -4.41 10.15
N LEU A 457 19.86 -5.19 9.08
CA LEU A 457 19.28 -6.53 9.16
C LEU A 457 20.35 -7.52 9.64
N PRO A 458 19.98 -8.56 10.43
CA PRO A 458 20.89 -9.64 10.77
C PRO A 458 21.35 -10.40 9.53
N ASN A 459 22.66 -10.67 9.44
CA ASN A 459 23.26 -11.21 8.22
C ASN A 459 23.15 -12.73 8.06
N THR A 460 22.90 -13.46 9.16
CA THR A 460 22.96 -14.94 9.21
C THR A 460 21.65 -15.62 9.64
N SER A 461 20.84 -14.99 10.49
CA SER A 461 19.60 -15.57 11.02
C SER A 461 18.34 -15.22 10.22
N LEU A 462 18.26 -14.01 9.67
CA LEU A 462 17.00 -13.47 9.13
C LEU A 462 16.64 -14.19 7.83
N THR A 463 15.60 -15.01 7.86
CA THR A 463 15.13 -15.83 6.73
C THR A 463 14.10 -15.13 5.86
N GLY A 464 13.27 -14.23 6.41
CA GLY A 464 12.16 -13.62 5.67
C GLY A 464 11.77 -12.22 6.11
N ILE A 465 11.16 -11.47 5.18
CA ILE A 465 10.65 -10.11 5.37
C ILE A 465 9.26 -10.04 4.72
N GLY A 466 8.22 -9.98 5.54
CA GLY A 466 6.82 -10.09 5.13
C GLY A 466 6.29 -8.92 4.30
N ASN A 467 5.01 -9.05 3.92
CA ASN A 467 4.36 -8.13 3.00
C ASN A 467 4.29 -6.70 3.56
N SER A 468 4.76 -5.73 2.77
CA SER A 468 4.80 -4.32 3.16
C SER A 468 5.50 -4.07 4.50
N ALA A 469 6.43 -4.93 4.92
CA ALA A 469 7.16 -4.82 6.20
C ALA A 469 7.76 -3.43 6.43
N PHE A 470 8.23 -2.76 5.37
CA PHE A 470 8.74 -1.39 5.39
C PHE A 470 7.80 -0.39 4.68
N GLY A 471 6.60 -0.81 4.30
CA GLY A 471 5.75 -0.05 3.37
C GLY A 471 5.41 1.36 3.86
N GLY A 472 5.80 2.39 3.14
CA GLY A 472 5.67 3.80 3.55
C GLY A 472 6.84 4.35 4.39
N CYS A 473 7.93 3.59 4.57
CA CYS A 473 9.17 4.10 5.18
C CYS A 473 9.90 5.08 4.24
N THR A 474 9.45 6.34 4.21
CA THR A 474 10.06 7.39 3.37
C THR A 474 11.41 7.92 3.90
N GLY A 475 11.85 7.48 5.09
CA GLY A 475 13.12 7.89 5.68
C GLY A 475 14.32 7.02 5.27
N ILE A 476 14.07 5.76 4.90
CA ILE A 476 15.12 4.79 4.56
C ILE A 476 15.62 5.05 3.14
N LYS A 477 16.92 5.37 3.02
CA LYS A 477 17.59 5.66 1.74
C LYS A 477 18.33 4.46 1.15
N HIS A 478 19.06 3.74 1.99
CA HIS A 478 19.87 2.61 1.59
C HIS A 478 19.35 1.36 2.29
N PHE A 479 19.10 0.30 1.52
CA PHE A 479 18.65 -0.98 2.06
C PHE A 479 19.62 -2.08 1.65
N HIS A 480 19.94 -2.97 2.58
CA HIS A 480 20.78 -4.13 2.35
C HIS A 480 19.98 -5.40 2.67
N ILE A 481 19.86 -6.29 1.69
CA ILE A 481 19.20 -7.59 1.83
C ILE A 481 20.30 -8.62 2.14
N PRO A 482 20.34 -9.20 3.36
CA PRO A 482 21.42 -10.09 3.78
C PRO A 482 21.34 -11.48 3.13
N SER A 483 22.42 -12.24 3.24
CA SER A 483 22.55 -13.59 2.65
C SER A 483 21.44 -14.56 3.05
N SER A 484 21.00 -14.47 4.31
CA SER A 484 20.06 -15.39 4.92
C SER A 484 18.62 -15.18 4.44
N VAL A 485 18.27 -14.02 3.87
CA VAL A 485 16.87 -13.73 3.48
C VAL A 485 16.52 -14.47 2.19
N HIS A 486 15.60 -15.42 2.29
CA HIS A 486 15.20 -16.31 1.22
C HIS A 486 13.68 -16.39 1.04
N TYR A 487 13.23 -17.15 0.04
CA TYR A 487 11.84 -17.58 -0.09
C TYR A 487 11.70 -18.98 0.50
N THR A 488 10.83 -19.14 1.50
CA THR A 488 10.41 -20.47 1.97
C THR A 488 9.10 -20.87 1.28
N PRO A 489 9.11 -21.87 0.37
CA PRO A 489 7.91 -22.37 -0.29
C PRO A 489 7.12 -23.32 0.64
N ASP A 490 6.62 -22.82 1.77
CA ASP A 490 5.56 -23.55 2.48
C ASP A 490 4.26 -23.40 1.68
N ILE A 491 3.83 -24.50 1.08
CA ILE A 491 2.62 -24.60 0.26
C ILE A 491 1.33 -24.25 1.04
N ASN A 492 1.41 -24.12 2.36
CA ASN A 492 0.29 -23.73 3.23
C ASN A 492 0.36 -22.26 3.71
N ALA A 493 1.47 -21.52 3.46
CA ALA A 493 1.66 -20.17 3.99
C ALA A 493 2.14 -19.18 2.91
N ILE A 494 1.25 -18.29 2.47
CA ILE A 494 1.48 -17.26 1.44
C ILE A 494 2.30 -16.05 1.99
N GLN A 495 3.18 -16.26 2.97
CA GLN A 495 3.67 -15.18 3.85
C GLN A 495 5.16 -14.83 3.75
N TYR A 496 6.03 -15.71 3.24
CA TYR A 496 7.48 -15.60 3.42
C TYR A 496 8.26 -15.13 2.18
N ASN A 497 7.79 -14.04 1.57
CA ASN A 497 8.43 -13.39 0.45
C ASN A 497 8.71 -11.93 0.80
N ILE A 498 9.77 -11.34 0.23
CA ILE A 498 9.81 -9.90 -0.02
C ILE A 498 8.70 -9.59 -1.05
N THR A 499 7.45 -9.50 -0.60
CA THR A 499 6.27 -9.23 -1.44
C THR A 499 5.76 -7.86 -1.10
N ASN A 500 5.99 -6.89 -1.98
CA ASN A 500 5.64 -5.49 -1.75
C ASN A 500 6.22 -4.90 -0.46
N SER A 501 7.30 -5.47 0.09
CA SER A 501 7.88 -5.04 1.38
C SER A 501 8.32 -3.58 1.38
N PHE A 502 8.64 -3.04 0.20
CA PHE A 502 9.01 -1.65 -0.06
C PHE A 502 7.86 -0.78 -0.63
N SER A 503 6.59 -1.22 -0.50
CA SER A 503 5.43 -0.47 -1.01
C SER A 503 5.45 0.99 -0.56
N SER A 504 5.29 1.93 -1.48
CA SER A 504 5.30 3.38 -1.23
C SER A 504 6.53 3.92 -0.46
N CYS A 505 7.68 3.23 -0.49
CA CYS A 505 8.92 3.66 0.17
C CYS A 505 9.66 4.74 -0.61
N MET A 506 9.07 5.93 -0.69
CA MET A 506 9.54 7.07 -1.53
C MET A 506 10.93 7.64 -1.19
N GLY A 507 11.65 7.05 -0.24
CA GLY A 507 13.00 7.48 0.16
C GLY A 507 14.14 6.64 -0.38
N ILE A 508 13.88 5.44 -0.93
CA ILE A 508 14.93 4.48 -1.30
C ILE A 508 15.71 4.99 -2.53
N GLU A 509 17.01 5.18 -2.35
CA GLU A 509 17.99 5.60 -3.35
C GLU A 509 18.84 4.42 -3.85
N SER A 510 19.03 3.38 -3.02
CA SER A 510 19.75 2.17 -3.41
C SER A 510 19.30 0.94 -2.62
N ILE A 511 19.07 -0.17 -3.33
CA ILE A 511 19.04 -1.51 -2.74
C ILE A 511 20.33 -2.23 -3.09
N THR A 512 20.92 -2.91 -2.12
CA THR A 512 22.01 -3.87 -2.30
C THR A 512 21.56 -5.23 -1.79
N VAL A 513 22.10 -6.29 -2.38
CA VAL A 513 21.87 -7.67 -1.94
C VAL A 513 23.24 -8.27 -1.62
N ASP A 514 23.34 -9.00 -0.52
CA ASP A 514 24.53 -9.79 -0.16
C ASP A 514 24.82 -10.85 -1.23
N TRP A 515 26.09 -11.16 -1.46
CA TRP A 515 26.57 -12.03 -2.53
C TRP A 515 26.39 -13.53 -2.26
N MET A 516 25.90 -13.90 -1.07
CA MET A 516 25.42 -15.25 -0.72
C MET A 516 23.87 -15.36 -0.74
N ASN A 517 23.16 -14.35 -1.24
CA ASN A 517 21.70 -14.37 -1.29
C ASN A 517 21.19 -15.20 -2.48
N THR A 518 20.79 -16.43 -2.19
CA THR A 518 20.34 -17.42 -3.19
C THR A 518 18.97 -17.14 -3.83
N TYR A 519 18.36 -15.98 -3.60
CA TYR A 519 16.96 -15.70 -3.98
C TYR A 519 16.73 -14.35 -4.64
N TYR A 520 17.54 -13.34 -4.35
CA TYR A 520 17.36 -11.97 -4.82
C TYR A 520 18.63 -11.44 -5.49
N ARG A 521 18.47 -10.47 -6.40
CA ARG A 521 19.57 -9.78 -7.09
C ARG A 521 19.14 -8.37 -7.46
N THR A 522 20.10 -7.48 -7.66
CA THR A 522 19.84 -6.16 -8.26
C THR A 522 20.56 -6.00 -9.59
N GLU A 523 19.90 -5.38 -10.55
CA GLU A 523 20.47 -5.02 -11.85
C GLU A 523 19.76 -3.77 -12.39
N ASP A 524 20.50 -2.84 -12.98
CA ASP A 524 19.98 -1.61 -13.62
C ASP A 524 18.97 -0.80 -12.76
N GLY A 525 19.19 -0.77 -11.44
CA GLY A 525 18.31 -0.07 -10.50
C GLY A 525 17.05 -0.84 -10.07
N ILE A 526 16.99 -2.13 -10.39
CA ILE A 526 15.82 -3.00 -10.20
C ILE A 526 16.19 -4.20 -9.34
N LEU A 527 15.40 -4.44 -8.29
CA LEU A 527 15.42 -5.65 -7.48
C LEU A 527 14.58 -6.75 -8.17
N TYR A 528 15.23 -7.87 -8.43
CA TYR A 528 14.63 -9.09 -8.97
C TYR A 528 14.80 -10.26 -8.01
N ASN A 529 14.05 -11.34 -8.25
CA ASN A 529 14.49 -12.64 -7.80
C ASN A 529 15.66 -13.13 -8.68
N LEU A 530 16.33 -14.19 -8.24
CA LEU A 530 17.61 -14.63 -8.80
C LEU A 530 17.60 -14.91 -10.32
N ASP A 531 16.56 -15.57 -10.80
CA ASP A 531 16.38 -15.95 -12.21
C ASP A 531 15.75 -14.83 -13.07
N LYS A 532 15.48 -13.66 -12.49
CA LYS A 532 14.77 -12.53 -13.11
C LYS A 532 13.38 -12.90 -13.66
N SER A 533 12.70 -13.90 -13.09
CA SER A 533 11.30 -14.18 -13.43
C SER A 533 10.31 -13.25 -12.71
N VAL A 534 10.70 -12.69 -11.57
CA VAL A 534 9.89 -11.75 -10.78
C VAL A 534 10.64 -10.41 -10.63
N MET A 535 10.02 -9.33 -11.09
CA MET A 535 10.44 -7.96 -10.80
C MET A 535 9.79 -7.52 -9.48
N LEU A 536 10.60 -7.24 -8.45
CA LEU A 536 10.11 -6.87 -7.12
C LEU A 536 9.97 -5.36 -6.93
N PHE A 537 11.02 -4.60 -7.28
CA PHE A 537 11.06 -3.17 -6.97
C PHE A 537 12.08 -2.41 -7.83
N VAL A 538 11.62 -1.38 -8.54
CA VAL A 538 12.47 -0.43 -9.28
C VAL A 538 12.79 0.73 -8.35
N TYR A 539 14.04 0.77 -7.84
CA TYR A 539 14.51 1.81 -6.92
C TYR A 539 15.32 2.92 -7.61
N ALA A 540 15.91 2.63 -8.77
CA ALA A 540 16.49 3.62 -9.66
C ALA A 540 16.07 3.29 -11.10
N LEU A 541 15.90 4.32 -11.93
CA LEU A 541 15.61 4.19 -13.35
C LEU A 541 16.39 5.25 -14.12
N ASP A 542 17.21 4.82 -15.07
CA ASP A 542 17.99 5.72 -15.91
C ASP A 542 17.13 6.28 -17.05
N GLY A 543 16.44 7.39 -16.75
CA GLY A 543 15.54 8.09 -17.66
C GLY A 543 14.07 7.68 -17.49
N ASN A 544 13.26 7.97 -18.52
CA ASN A 544 11.79 7.91 -18.40
C ASN A 544 11.17 6.68 -19.10
N THR A 545 12.00 5.68 -19.45
CA THR A 545 11.55 4.43 -20.12
C THR A 545 12.03 3.21 -19.34
N LEU A 546 11.13 2.25 -19.08
CA LEU A 546 11.44 0.98 -18.44
C LEU A 546 11.26 -0.17 -19.41
N THR A 547 12.36 -0.88 -19.71
CA THR A 547 12.36 -2.10 -20.53
C THR A 547 12.14 -3.31 -19.63
N ILE A 548 11.10 -4.10 -19.90
CA ILE A 548 10.83 -5.36 -19.20
C ILE A 548 11.69 -6.49 -19.81
N PRO A 549 12.57 -7.15 -19.04
CA PRO A 549 13.36 -8.27 -19.54
C PRO A 549 12.50 -9.46 -19.95
N LYS A 550 12.91 -10.21 -20.98
CA LYS A 550 12.15 -11.35 -21.53
C LYS A 550 11.99 -12.53 -20.58
N THR A 551 12.78 -12.56 -19.50
CA THR A 551 12.71 -13.54 -18.41
C THR A 551 11.53 -13.27 -17.48
N VAL A 552 11.07 -12.01 -17.36
CA VAL A 552 10.06 -11.61 -16.38
C VAL A 552 8.71 -12.21 -16.74
N ILE A 553 8.17 -13.01 -15.80
CA ILE A 553 6.85 -13.62 -15.85
C ILE A 553 5.87 -12.92 -14.90
N ASN A 554 6.38 -12.19 -13.89
CA ASN A 554 5.59 -11.47 -12.90
C ASN A 554 6.25 -10.13 -12.52
N ILE A 555 5.43 -9.10 -12.31
CA ILE A 555 5.83 -7.81 -11.76
C ILE A 555 4.99 -7.57 -10.51
N GLN A 556 5.63 -7.35 -9.36
CA GLN A 556 4.92 -7.10 -8.10
C GLN A 556 4.10 -5.79 -8.17
N SER A 557 2.98 -5.75 -7.47
CA SER A 557 2.01 -4.64 -7.57
C SER A 557 2.57 -3.27 -7.14
N SER A 558 3.56 -3.24 -6.25
CA SER A 558 4.26 -2.03 -5.82
C SER A 558 5.63 -1.81 -6.48
N ALA A 559 6.03 -2.66 -7.44
CA ALA A 559 7.37 -2.62 -8.05
C ALA A 559 7.70 -1.28 -8.72
N LEU A 560 6.65 -0.52 -9.08
CA LEU A 560 6.73 0.72 -9.85
C LEU A 560 6.26 1.95 -9.05
N ASP A 561 6.18 1.83 -7.72
CA ASP A 561 5.73 2.93 -6.86
C ASP A 561 6.61 4.18 -7.00
N LEU A 562 7.93 4.00 -7.14
CA LEU A 562 8.93 5.07 -7.32
C LEU A 562 9.06 5.58 -8.75
N CYS A 563 8.46 4.89 -9.72
CA CYS A 563 8.49 5.27 -11.14
C CYS A 563 7.54 6.44 -11.44
N THR A 564 7.65 7.55 -10.71
CA THR A 564 6.76 8.74 -10.87
C THR A 564 7.02 9.52 -12.15
N GLU A 565 8.24 9.45 -12.68
CA GLU A 565 8.68 10.12 -13.91
C GLU A 565 8.63 9.20 -15.15
N LEU A 566 8.18 7.95 -15.00
CA LEU A 566 8.07 7.00 -16.10
C LEU A 566 7.02 7.49 -17.12
N GLU A 567 7.45 7.57 -18.38
CA GLU A 567 6.66 7.98 -19.56
C GLU A 567 6.30 6.80 -20.47
N ARG A 568 7.08 5.70 -20.44
CA ARG A 568 6.98 4.62 -21.42
C ARG A 568 7.45 3.27 -20.87
N PHE A 569 6.73 2.20 -21.19
CA PHE A 569 7.24 0.83 -21.11
C PHE A 569 7.76 0.35 -22.46
N GLU A 570 8.78 -0.50 -22.42
CA GLU A 570 9.25 -1.33 -23.54
C GLU A 570 9.44 -2.78 -23.07
N CYS A 571 9.64 -3.72 -23.98
CA CYS A 571 9.92 -5.14 -23.66
C CYS A 571 11.08 -5.64 -24.52
N GLU A 572 11.94 -6.48 -23.94
CA GLU A 572 13.00 -7.15 -24.71
C GLU A 572 12.44 -8.05 -25.83
N GLU A 573 13.21 -8.18 -26.92
CA GLU A 573 12.89 -9.09 -28.02
C GLU A 573 12.80 -10.54 -27.52
N GLY A 574 11.71 -11.21 -27.90
CA GLY A 574 11.41 -12.58 -27.46
C GLY A 574 10.72 -12.69 -26.10
N SER A 575 10.33 -11.57 -25.45
CA SER A 575 9.43 -11.60 -24.28
C SER A 575 8.13 -12.36 -24.60
N LYS A 576 7.80 -13.34 -23.76
CA LYS A 576 6.61 -14.19 -23.92
C LYS A 576 5.42 -13.69 -23.10
N TYR A 577 5.67 -13.22 -21.89
CA TYR A 577 4.63 -12.91 -20.89
C TYR A 577 4.16 -11.45 -20.96
N TYR A 578 5.02 -10.53 -21.40
CA TYR A 578 4.70 -9.11 -21.50
C TYR A 578 4.99 -8.55 -22.88
N THR A 579 4.13 -7.64 -23.35
CA THR A 579 4.31 -6.85 -24.57
C THR A 579 4.09 -5.38 -24.24
N ALA A 580 4.88 -4.48 -24.81
CA ALA A 580 4.65 -3.05 -24.72
C ALA A 580 4.23 -2.48 -26.08
N ALA A 581 3.19 -1.63 -26.10
CA ALA A 581 2.74 -0.91 -27.29
C ALA A 581 2.16 0.44 -26.88
N ASP A 582 2.37 1.49 -27.68
CA ASP A 582 2.02 2.88 -27.37
C ASP A 582 2.47 3.36 -25.96
N GLY A 583 3.56 2.76 -25.47
CA GLY A 583 4.17 3.02 -24.18
C GLY A 583 3.45 2.48 -22.96
N VAL A 584 2.37 1.70 -23.13
CA VAL A 584 1.71 0.97 -22.03
C VAL A 584 2.05 -0.52 -22.05
N LEU A 585 1.94 -1.17 -20.89
CA LEU A 585 2.32 -2.56 -20.67
C LEU A 585 1.10 -3.49 -20.73
N TYR A 586 1.21 -4.55 -21.51
CA TYR A 586 0.24 -5.63 -21.65
C TYR A 586 0.84 -6.95 -21.17
N SER A 587 0.05 -7.80 -20.54
CA SER A 587 0.39 -9.21 -20.34
C SER A 587 -0.27 -10.07 -21.42
N ASN A 588 0.47 -11.03 -21.95
CA ASN A 588 0.00 -12.01 -22.92
C ASN A 588 -0.53 -13.23 -22.15
N THR A 589 -1.82 -13.55 -22.30
CA THR A 589 -2.41 -14.76 -21.68
C THR A 589 -3.00 -15.68 -22.74
N SER A 590 -3.39 -16.89 -22.32
CA SER A 590 -4.13 -17.83 -23.18
C SER A 590 -5.51 -17.31 -23.64
N GLN A 591 -6.03 -16.26 -22.99
CA GLN A 591 -7.34 -15.66 -23.25
C GLN A 591 -7.26 -14.33 -24.03
N GLY A 592 -6.06 -13.90 -24.45
CA GLY A 592 -5.83 -12.65 -25.18
C GLY A 592 -4.80 -11.75 -24.50
N LYS A 593 -4.78 -10.46 -24.86
CA LYS A 593 -3.98 -9.45 -24.16
C LYS A 593 -4.78 -8.83 -23.02
N MET A 594 -4.09 -8.56 -21.91
CA MET A 594 -4.64 -7.76 -20.81
C MET A 594 -3.79 -6.52 -20.65
N LEU A 595 -4.39 -5.33 -20.60
CA LEU A 595 -3.65 -4.10 -20.28
C LEU A 595 -3.37 -4.08 -18.77
N VAL A 596 -2.10 -4.13 -18.40
CA VAL A 596 -1.65 -4.26 -17.01
C VAL A 596 -1.42 -2.90 -16.38
N MET A 597 -0.67 -2.02 -17.04
CA MET A 597 -0.28 -0.73 -16.49
C MET A 597 0.08 0.30 -17.57
N ALA A 598 -0.29 1.55 -17.30
CA ALA A 598 0.15 2.75 -18.00
C ALA A 598 1.08 3.59 -17.13
N PRO A 599 2.10 4.25 -17.71
CA PRO A 599 2.99 5.15 -16.99
C PRO A 599 2.27 6.39 -16.43
N LYS A 600 2.65 6.85 -15.23
CA LYS A 600 2.06 8.05 -14.59
C LYS A 600 2.23 9.33 -15.44
N LYS A 601 3.30 9.41 -16.26
CA LYS A 601 3.54 10.51 -17.22
C LYS A 601 3.08 10.21 -18.65
N LEU A 602 2.30 9.15 -18.89
CA LEU A 602 1.70 8.88 -20.20
C LEU A 602 0.87 10.10 -20.66
N ALA A 603 1.25 10.68 -21.80
CA ALA A 603 0.70 11.94 -22.27
C ALA A 603 -0.09 11.78 -23.58
N GLY A 604 -1.16 12.57 -23.73
CA GLY A 604 -1.90 12.67 -24.99
C GLY A 604 -2.97 11.58 -25.18
N LYS A 605 -3.04 10.99 -26.37
CA LYS A 605 -4.08 10.02 -26.76
C LYS A 605 -3.53 8.60 -26.76
N LEU A 606 -4.22 7.68 -26.08
CA LEU A 606 -4.03 6.24 -26.23
C LEU A 606 -5.18 5.60 -27.02
N VAL A 607 -4.83 4.64 -27.88
CA VAL A 607 -5.78 3.70 -28.51
C VAL A 607 -5.45 2.31 -27.98
N VAL A 608 -6.36 1.72 -27.19
CA VAL A 608 -6.18 0.35 -26.70
C VAL A 608 -6.56 -0.62 -27.84
N PRO A 609 -5.68 -1.56 -28.23
CA PRO A 609 -5.95 -2.50 -29.32
C PRO A 609 -7.19 -3.38 -29.12
N ASP A 610 -7.90 -3.71 -30.20
CA ASP A 610 -9.13 -4.52 -30.18
C ASP A 610 -8.93 -5.97 -29.67
N ASP A 611 -7.69 -6.47 -29.66
CA ASP A 611 -7.33 -7.80 -29.12
C ASP A 611 -7.08 -7.81 -27.59
N VAL A 612 -7.30 -6.67 -26.92
CA VAL A 612 -7.26 -6.54 -25.47
C VAL A 612 -8.65 -6.82 -24.88
N THR A 613 -8.75 -7.89 -24.09
CA THR A 613 -10.02 -8.35 -23.51
C THR A 613 -10.27 -7.84 -22.09
N ILE A 614 -9.21 -7.47 -21.37
CA ILE A 614 -9.26 -7.02 -19.97
C ILE A 614 -8.34 -5.79 -19.78
N VAL A 615 -8.80 -4.81 -19.02
CA VAL A 615 -7.98 -3.70 -18.51
C VAL A 615 -7.93 -3.83 -16.98
N ARG A 616 -6.75 -4.07 -16.41
CA ARG A 616 -6.61 -4.36 -14.98
C ARG A 616 -7.05 -3.20 -14.07
N GLN A 617 -7.40 -3.55 -12.84
CA GLN A 617 -7.60 -2.61 -11.73
C GLN A 617 -6.38 -1.67 -11.60
N ASN A 618 -6.63 -0.37 -11.38
CA ASN A 618 -5.60 0.69 -11.33
C ASN A 618 -4.75 0.92 -12.60
N ALA A 619 -5.03 0.29 -13.75
CA ALA A 619 -4.10 0.32 -14.89
C ALA A 619 -3.70 1.73 -15.38
N PHE A 620 -4.56 2.74 -15.27
CA PHE A 620 -4.27 4.15 -15.59
C PHE A 620 -4.26 5.06 -14.35
N ASN A 621 -4.16 4.52 -13.13
CA ASN A 621 -4.21 5.31 -11.91
C ASN A 621 -3.09 6.38 -11.90
N SER A 622 -3.49 7.63 -11.72
CA SER A 622 -2.65 8.83 -11.71
C SER A 622 -1.93 9.13 -13.03
N CYS A 623 -2.47 8.69 -14.17
CA CYS A 623 -2.06 9.14 -15.52
C CYS A 623 -2.51 10.60 -15.77
N THR A 624 -1.88 11.54 -15.07
CA THR A 624 -2.33 12.95 -15.00
C THR A 624 -2.22 13.71 -16.33
N LEU A 625 -1.42 13.23 -17.30
CA LEU A 625 -1.20 13.86 -18.61
C LEU A 625 -1.99 13.22 -19.77
N LEU A 626 -2.73 12.15 -19.49
CA LEU A 626 -3.53 11.40 -20.46
C LEU A 626 -4.82 12.18 -20.79
N THR A 627 -5.03 12.50 -22.07
CA THR A 627 -6.14 13.39 -22.51
C THR A 627 -7.27 12.66 -23.23
N GLU A 628 -6.98 11.58 -23.95
CA GLU A 628 -7.97 10.73 -24.61
C GLU A 628 -7.62 9.25 -24.48
N VAL A 629 -8.62 8.42 -24.17
CA VAL A 629 -8.50 6.95 -24.20
C VAL A 629 -9.61 6.36 -25.06
N GLN A 630 -9.23 5.58 -26.05
CA GLN A 630 -10.15 4.76 -26.84
C GLN A 630 -10.07 3.32 -26.35
N LEU A 631 -11.15 2.86 -25.71
CA LEU A 631 -11.31 1.50 -25.19
C LEU A 631 -11.77 0.54 -26.30
N PRO A 632 -11.38 -0.75 -26.26
CA PRO A 632 -11.71 -1.70 -27.31
C PRO A 632 -13.19 -2.11 -27.22
N ALA A 633 -13.81 -2.38 -28.37
CA ALA A 633 -15.24 -2.69 -28.46
C ALA A 633 -15.64 -4.06 -27.86
N SER A 634 -14.66 -4.84 -27.41
CA SER A 634 -14.79 -6.14 -26.75
C SER A 634 -14.81 -6.06 -25.22
N LEU A 635 -14.45 -4.90 -24.62
CA LEU A 635 -14.24 -4.77 -23.18
C LEU A 635 -15.55 -4.95 -22.39
N THR A 636 -15.58 -5.90 -21.45
CA THR A 636 -16.82 -6.23 -20.70
C THR A 636 -16.92 -5.54 -19.33
N LYS A 637 -15.82 -5.01 -18.81
CA LYS A 637 -15.73 -4.34 -17.49
C LYS A 637 -14.69 -3.21 -17.51
N ILE A 638 -14.92 -2.18 -16.71
CA ILE A 638 -13.91 -1.21 -16.28
C ILE A 638 -13.73 -1.42 -14.78
N ASP A 639 -12.58 -1.92 -14.35
CA ASP A 639 -12.37 -2.31 -12.96
C ASP A 639 -12.18 -1.12 -11.99
N GLY A 640 -12.02 -1.45 -10.71
CA GLY A 640 -11.83 -0.45 -9.66
C GLY A 640 -10.63 0.46 -9.93
N ALA A 641 -10.79 1.75 -9.67
CA ALA A 641 -9.75 2.77 -9.79
C ALA A 641 -9.00 2.82 -11.14
N THR A 642 -9.51 2.20 -12.22
CA THR A 642 -8.79 2.07 -13.50
C THR A 642 -8.27 3.40 -14.03
N PHE A 643 -9.08 4.46 -14.03
CA PHE A 643 -8.71 5.83 -14.46
C PHE A 643 -8.59 6.82 -13.29
N ARG A 644 -8.44 6.34 -12.05
CA ARG A 644 -8.36 7.20 -10.87
C ARG A 644 -7.29 8.28 -11.03
N PHE A 645 -7.60 9.53 -10.67
CA PHE A 645 -6.76 10.72 -10.81
C PHE A 645 -6.18 10.98 -12.22
N CYS A 646 -6.85 10.50 -13.28
CA CYS A 646 -6.58 10.95 -14.66
C CYS A 646 -7.12 12.38 -14.87
N SER A 647 -6.49 13.37 -14.22
CA SER A 647 -6.99 14.74 -14.12
C SER A 647 -7.23 15.43 -15.47
N SER A 648 -6.43 15.12 -16.49
CA SER A 648 -6.54 15.69 -17.85
C SER A 648 -7.38 14.88 -18.84
N LEU A 649 -7.98 13.74 -18.42
CA LEU A 649 -8.76 12.88 -19.31
C LEU A 649 -10.06 13.56 -19.73
N ALA A 650 -10.05 14.13 -20.94
CA ALA A 650 -11.14 14.94 -21.48
C ALA A 650 -12.05 14.17 -22.44
N LYS A 651 -11.61 13.01 -22.93
CA LYS A 651 -12.37 12.20 -23.89
C LYS A 651 -12.20 10.70 -23.63
N ILE A 652 -13.31 10.06 -23.28
CA ILE A 652 -13.42 8.61 -23.14
C ILE A 652 -14.84 8.21 -23.53
N ASN A 653 -14.95 7.14 -24.32
CA ASN A 653 -16.21 6.50 -24.67
C ASN A 653 -16.29 5.17 -23.93
N ILE A 654 -17.41 4.90 -23.27
CA ILE A 654 -17.68 3.59 -22.65
C ILE A 654 -18.21 2.65 -23.75
N PRO A 655 -17.57 1.50 -24.03
CA PRO A 655 -18.06 0.56 -25.04
C PRO A 655 -19.43 -0.05 -24.71
N GLU A 656 -20.22 -0.34 -25.75
CA GLU A 656 -21.54 -1.04 -25.69
C GLU A 656 -21.48 -2.45 -25.07
N SER A 657 -20.28 -3.00 -24.88
CA SER A 657 -20.02 -4.28 -24.24
C SER A 657 -19.83 -4.18 -22.72
N VAL A 658 -19.54 -2.99 -22.17
CA VAL A 658 -19.21 -2.83 -20.75
C VAL A 658 -20.45 -3.02 -19.90
N SER A 659 -20.38 -3.98 -18.98
CA SER A 659 -21.45 -4.32 -18.03
C SER A 659 -21.18 -3.85 -16.60
N TYR A 660 -19.96 -3.42 -16.30
CA TYR A 660 -19.49 -3.13 -14.94
C TYR A 660 -18.51 -1.95 -14.95
N ILE A 661 -18.71 -1.00 -14.04
CA ILE A 661 -17.79 0.10 -13.72
C ILE A 661 -17.44 -0.01 -12.24
N GLY A 662 -16.17 -0.18 -11.90
CA GLY A 662 -15.72 -0.48 -10.54
C GLY A 662 -15.69 0.70 -9.57
N GLN A 663 -15.43 0.39 -8.29
CA GLN A 663 -15.26 1.39 -7.23
C GLN A 663 -14.17 2.40 -7.61
N ARG A 664 -14.43 3.71 -7.47
CA ARG A 664 -13.47 4.79 -7.81
C ARG A 664 -12.94 4.79 -9.25
N ALA A 665 -13.55 4.07 -10.20
CA ALA A 665 -13.03 3.86 -11.56
C ALA A 665 -12.56 5.15 -12.28
N PHE A 666 -13.24 6.28 -12.06
CA PHE A 666 -12.91 7.61 -12.59
C PHE A 666 -12.72 8.67 -11.48
N GLU A 667 -12.47 8.27 -10.22
CA GLU A 667 -12.33 9.22 -9.11
C GLU A 667 -11.26 10.28 -9.42
N GLY A 668 -11.60 11.56 -9.36
CA GLY A 668 -10.69 12.68 -9.59
C GLY A 668 -10.36 12.97 -11.06
N CYS A 669 -11.09 12.41 -12.02
CA CYS A 669 -10.97 12.78 -13.44
C CYS A 669 -11.60 14.16 -13.69
N SER A 670 -10.89 15.22 -13.30
CA SER A 670 -11.40 16.60 -13.29
C SER A 670 -11.81 17.14 -14.67
N SER A 671 -11.22 16.64 -15.75
CA SER A 671 -11.47 17.12 -17.13
C SER A 671 -12.51 16.32 -17.93
N LEU A 672 -13.17 15.31 -17.36
CA LEU A 672 -14.19 14.51 -18.08
C LEU A 672 -15.23 15.40 -18.79
N PRO A 673 -15.78 14.95 -19.93
CA PRO A 673 -16.71 15.75 -20.72
C PRO A 673 -17.94 16.16 -19.90
N GLU A 674 -18.52 17.33 -20.20
CA GLU A 674 -19.67 17.85 -19.46
C GLU A 674 -20.88 16.90 -19.47
N VAL A 675 -20.97 16.06 -20.50
CA VAL A 675 -21.95 14.98 -20.64
C VAL A 675 -21.21 13.66 -20.83
N LEU A 676 -21.46 12.68 -19.95
CA LEU A 676 -21.01 11.30 -20.11
C LEU A 676 -22.19 10.37 -20.38
N THR A 677 -22.11 9.57 -21.44
CA THR A 677 -23.08 8.52 -21.73
C THR A 677 -22.66 7.22 -21.06
N ILE A 678 -23.59 6.61 -20.32
CA ILE A 678 -23.51 5.25 -19.79
C ILE A 678 -24.41 4.39 -20.66
N THR A 679 -23.81 3.45 -21.39
CA THR A 679 -24.49 2.55 -22.32
C THR A 679 -25.46 1.62 -21.59
N LYS A 680 -26.50 1.18 -22.30
CA LYS A 680 -27.54 0.26 -21.75
C LYS A 680 -27.00 -1.08 -21.23
N SER A 681 -25.77 -1.44 -21.59
CA SER A 681 -25.11 -2.66 -21.13
C SER A 681 -24.68 -2.61 -19.67
N VAL A 682 -24.47 -1.42 -19.09
CA VAL A 682 -23.91 -1.24 -17.74
C VAL A 682 -24.93 -1.61 -16.66
N LYS A 683 -24.60 -2.66 -15.89
CA LYS A 683 -25.40 -3.22 -14.79
C LYS A 683 -24.90 -2.83 -13.40
N TYR A 684 -23.67 -2.32 -13.29
CA TYR A 684 -23.08 -1.96 -12.00
C TYR A 684 -22.17 -0.72 -12.13
N ILE A 685 -22.27 0.18 -11.16
CA ILE A 685 -21.38 1.33 -10.97
C ILE A 685 -20.98 1.38 -9.50
N GLY A 686 -19.70 1.14 -9.20
CA GLY A 686 -19.21 1.03 -7.83
C GLY A 686 -19.16 2.35 -7.07
N GLU A 687 -18.99 2.24 -5.74
CA GLU A 687 -18.93 3.41 -4.86
C GLU A 687 -17.85 4.41 -5.34
N TYR A 688 -18.16 5.71 -5.26
CA TYR A 688 -17.25 6.80 -5.64
C TYR A 688 -16.71 6.75 -7.09
N ALA A 689 -17.30 5.96 -7.99
CA ALA A 689 -16.80 5.78 -9.36
C ALA A 689 -16.52 7.12 -10.09
N PHE A 690 -17.34 8.15 -9.89
CA PHE A 690 -17.18 9.49 -10.48
C PHE A 690 -16.94 10.59 -9.44
N ASN A 691 -16.46 10.23 -8.23
CA ASN A 691 -16.15 11.21 -7.19
C ASN A 691 -15.10 12.22 -7.69
N GLY A 692 -15.23 13.52 -7.36
CA GLY A 692 -14.27 14.54 -7.79
C GLY A 692 -14.18 14.82 -9.30
N CYS A 693 -15.08 14.30 -10.14
CA CYS A 693 -15.15 14.62 -11.57
C CYS A 693 -15.77 16.02 -11.78
N THR A 694 -14.99 17.08 -11.59
CA THR A 694 -15.49 18.47 -11.47
C THR A 694 -16.11 19.05 -12.75
N SER A 695 -15.68 18.62 -13.94
CA SER A 695 -16.28 19.09 -15.21
C SER A 695 -17.57 18.36 -15.61
N LEU A 696 -17.87 17.22 -14.98
CA LEU A 696 -19.00 16.37 -15.34
C LEU A 696 -20.32 16.95 -14.80
N LYS A 697 -21.11 17.56 -15.68
CA LYS A 697 -22.40 18.20 -15.35
C LYS A 697 -23.59 17.25 -15.50
N PHE A 698 -23.54 16.36 -16.47
CA PHE A 698 -24.64 15.45 -16.82
C PHE A 698 -24.13 14.02 -17.01
N ILE A 699 -24.84 13.06 -16.45
CA ILE A 699 -24.63 11.64 -16.71
C ILE A 699 -25.90 11.11 -17.36
N TYR A 700 -25.82 10.69 -18.61
CA TYR A 700 -26.93 10.16 -19.37
C TYR A 700 -26.87 8.62 -19.37
N ILE A 701 -27.85 7.99 -18.73
CA ILE A 701 -28.01 6.53 -18.82
C ILE A 701 -28.93 6.23 -19.99
N GLU A 702 -28.49 5.38 -20.90
CA GLU A 702 -29.31 4.96 -22.03
C GLU A 702 -30.57 4.19 -21.57
N PRO A 703 -31.71 4.42 -22.23
CA PRO A 703 -32.90 3.61 -22.01
C PRO A 703 -32.65 2.14 -22.40
N ASP A 704 -33.40 1.25 -21.76
CA ASP A 704 -33.30 -0.22 -21.87
C ASP A 704 -32.15 -0.88 -21.06
N SER A 705 -31.52 -0.18 -20.12
CA SER A 705 -30.57 -0.78 -19.16
C SER A 705 -31.27 -1.72 -18.15
N VAL A 706 -31.25 -3.03 -18.41
CA VAL A 706 -31.86 -4.04 -17.54
C VAL A 706 -30.96 -4.36 -16.35
N GLU A 707 -31.50 -4.15 -15.15
CA GLU A 707 -30.87 -4.37 -13.83
C GLU A 707 -29.55 -3.61 -13.61
N ILE A 708 -29.66 -2.37 -13.11
CA ILE A 708 -28.61 -1.80 -12.24
C ILE A 708 -28.70 -2.54 -10.91
N ALA A 709 -27.94 -3.63 -10.79
CA ALA A 709 -27.95 -4.55 -9.66
C ALA A 709 -26.91 -4.12 -8.62
N SER A 710 -27.41 -3.60 -7.50
CA SER A 710 -26.71 -3.29 -6.23
C SER A 710 -25.98 -1.93 -6.08
N ALA A 711 -26.33 -1.29 -4.94
CA ALA A 711 -25.51 -0.48 -4.04
C ALA A 711 -24.77 0.81 -4.50
N LYS A 712 -25.18 1.95 -3.91
CA LYS A 712 -24.32 3.10 -3.53
C LYS A 712 -23.59 3.84 -4.67
N ILE A 713 -24.33 4.29 -5.67
CA ILE A 713 -23.79 5.15 -6.74
C ILE A 713 -23.56 6.58 -6.22
N VAL A 714 -22.31 6.95 -5.96
CA VAL A 714 -21.93 8.31 -5.52
C VAL A 714 -21.47 9.15 -6.71
N PHE A 715 -22.37 9.99 -7.21
CA PHE A 715 -22.06 11.03 -8.20
C PHE A 715 -21.41 12.28 -7.55
N PRO A 716 -20.78 13.19 -8.33
CA PRO A 716 -20.51 14.56 -7.88
C PRO A 716 -21.78 15.22 -7.32
N TYR A 717 -21.65 16.14 -6.35
CA TYR A 717 -22.81 16.74 -5.69
C TYR A 717 -23.67 17.61 -6.64
N ASP A 718 -23.04 18.22 -7.64
CA ASP A 718 -23.68 19.11 -8.60
C ASP A 718 -24.06 18.47 -9.94
N ALA A 719 -23.65 17.22 -10.19
CA ALA A 719 -23.97 16.51 -11.42
C ALA A 719 -25.46 16.12 -11.46
N ILE A 720 -26.08 16.28 -12.62
CA ILE A 720 -27.49 15.93 -12.87
C ILE A 720 -27.55 14.57 -13.58
N LEU A 721 -28.17 13.60 -12.93
CA LEU A 721 -28.43 12.28 -13.52
C LEU A 721 -29.62 12.35 -14.50
N ILE A 722 -29.41 12.07 -15.77
CA ILE A 722 -30.49 11.96 -16.78
C ILE A 722 -30.79 10.47 -17.01
N CYS A 723 -32.00 10.04 -16.66
CA CYS A 723 -32.37 8.62 -16.62
C CYS A 723 -33.84 8.39 -17.03
N PRO A 724 -34.20 7.20 -17.53
CA PRO A 724 -35.59 6.85 -17.85
C PRO A 724 -36.44 6.68 -16.58
N LYS A 725 -37.71 7.13 -16.64
CA LYS A 725 -38.68 7.03 -15.53
C LYS A 725 -38.97 5.61 -15.08
N ASN A 726 -39.08 4.74 -16.06
CA ASN A 726 -39.66 3.42 -15.94
C ASN A 726 -38.79 2.43 -16.73
N ARG A 727 -38.56 1.25 -16.16
CA ARG A 727 -38.06 0.07 -16.86
C ARG A 727 -39.24 -0.86 -17.15
N VAL A 728 -39.15 -1.64 -18.22
CA VAL A 728 -40.10 -2.73 -18.50
C VAL A 728 -39.43 -4.04 -18.08
N ASN A 729 -40.05 -4.84 -17.22
CA ASN A 729 -39.50 -6.15 -16.82
C ASN A 729 -39.68 -7.19 -17.93
N LYS A 730 -39.15 -8.41 -17.73
CA LYS A 730 -39.25 -9.52 -18.70
C LYS A 730 -40.70 -9.93 -19.01
N ASP A 731 -41.64 -9.54 -18.15
CA ASP A 731 -43.06 -9.86 -18.20
C ASP A 731 -43.91 -8.71 -18.79
N GLY A 732 -43.28 -7.59 -19.21
CA GLY A 732 -43.95 -6.45 -19.82
C GLY A 732 -44.45 -5.37 -18.85
N GLU A 733 -44.18 -5.51 -17.55
CA GLU A 733 -44.67 -4.59 -16.51
C GLU A 733 -43.76 -3.37 -16.33
N THR A 734 -44.39 -2.22 -16.08
CA THR A 734 -43.72 -0.94 -15.79
C THR A 734 -43.29 -0.87 -14.32
N VAL A 735 -41.98 -0.75 -14.09
CA VAL A 735 -41.37 -0.63 -12.75
C VAL A 735 -40.43 0.58 -12.69
N SER A 736 -40.32 1.21 -11.52
CA SER A 736 -39.45 2.39 -11.30
C SER A 736 -37.97 2.06 -11.54
N SER A 737 -37.15 3.04 -11.95
CA SER A 737 -35.72 2.82 -12.17
C SER A 737 -34.92 2.97 -10.88
N THR A 738 -34.07 1.98 -10.56
CA THR A 738 -33.27 1.95 -9.32
C THR A 738 -32.32 3.15 -9.20
N ALA A 739 -31.91 3.73 -10.33
CA ALA A 739 -31.11 4.96 -10.36
C ALA A 739 -31.87 6.21 -9.87
N VAL A 740 -33.18 6.32 -10.16
CA VAL A 740 -34.04 7.42 -9.65
C VAL A 740 -34.25 7.25 -8.15
N GLU A 741 -34.58 6.04 -7.69
CA GLU A 741 -34.75 5.72 -6.26
C GLU A 741 -33.48 6.06 -5.46
N HIS A 742 -32.30 5.74 -6.00
CA HIS A 742 -31.02 6.06 -5.39
C HIS A 742 -30.72 7.57 -5.40
N ALA A 743 -31.03 8.28 -6.48
CA ALA A 743 -30.87 9.73 -6.55
C ALA A 743 -31.74 10.44 -5.49
N ILE A 744 -32.96 9.96 -5.28
CA ILE A 744 -33.87 10.43 -4.22
C ILE A 744 -33.28 10.13 -2.83
N GLN A 745 -32.86 8.88 -2.56
CA GLN A 745 -32.33 8.44 -1.27
C GLN A 745 -31.14 9.30 -0.79
N TYR A 746 -30.26 9.71 -1.72
CA TYR A 746 -29.04 10.48 -1.41
C TYR A 746 -29.12 11.96 -1.79
N GLY A 747 -30.32 12.50 -2.02
CA GLY A 747 -30.56 13.94 -2.24
C GLY A 747 -29.85 14.53 -3.47
N ARG A 748 -29.71 13.75 -4.53
CA ARG A 748 -29.00 14.15 -5.77
C ARG A 748 -29.96 14.76 -6.79
N LYS A 749 -29.45 15.63 -7.67
CA LYS A 749 -30.21 16.20 -8.78
C LYS A 749 -30.38 15.15 -9.88
N TYR A 750 -31.61 14.97 -10.37
CA TYR A 750 -31.90 14.06 -11.48
C TYR A 750 -33.00 14.61 -12.38
N ILE A 751 -32.92 14.30 -13.67
CA ILE A 751 -33.93 14.57 -14.68
C ILE A 751 -34.47 13.23 -15.19
N VAL A 752 -35.78 13.08 -15.09
CA VAL A 752 -36.49 11.90 -15.55
C VAL A 752 -36.95 12.11 -16.99
N ARG A 753 -36.53 11.22 -17.91
CA ARG A 753 -36.99 11.19 -19.30
C ARG A 753 -38.10 10.15 -19.44
N ASP A 754 -39.32 10.58 -19.77
CA ASP A 754 -40.39 9.66 -20.17
C ASP A 754 -40.06 9.07 -21.56
N TYR A 755 -40.14 7.75 -21.71
CA TYR A 755 -39.80 7.09 -22.97
C TYR A 755 -40.95 7.29 -23.97
N LEU A 756 -40.76 8.24 -24.89
CA LEU A 756 -41.70 8.59 -25.97
C LEU A 756 -41.77 7.54 -27.09
N ASN A 757 -41.59 6.26 -26.75
CA ASN A 757 -41.64 5.12 -27.67
C ASN A 757 -42.73 4.14 -27.26
N ASN A 758 -43.98 4.46 -27.61
CA ASN A 758 -44.92 3.41 -28.05
C ASN A 758 -45.87 3.95 -29.14
N SER A 759 -45.55 3.54 -30.37
CA SER A 759 -46.43 3.32 -31.54
C SER A 759 -47.59 4.31 -31.87
N ALA A 760 -47.38 5.02 -32.99
CA ALA A 760 -48.37 5.27 -34.06
C ALA A 760 -49.67 6.07 -33.79
N THR A 761 -50.06 6.39 -32.55
CA THR A 761 -51.36 7.04 -32.26
C THR A 761 -51.26 8.51 -31.81
N LEU A 762 -50.07 8.99 -31.42
CA LEU A 762 -49.84 10.34 -30.84
C LEU A 762 -49.85 11.52 -31.83
N GLY A 763 -50.25 11.31 -33.10
CA GLY A 763 -50.21 12.33 -34.15
C GLY A 763 -51.30 13.41 -34.11
N LYS A 764 -52.12 13.52 -33.05
CA LYS A 764 -53.31 14.41 -33.03
C LYS A 764 -53.39 15.44 -31.90
N ASP A 765 -52.72 15.24 -30.76
CA ASP A 765 -52.99 16.04 -29.55
C ASP A 765 -51.96 17.13 -29.23
N PHE A 766 -50.83 17.18 -29.92
CA PHE A 766 -49.87 18.28 -29.76
C PHE A 766 -50.45 19.60 -30.29
N SER A 767 -50.64 20.56 -29.38
CA SER A 767 -51.18 21.89 -29.66
C SER A 767 -50.22 23.00 -29.19
N TYR A 768 -49.57 23.69 -30.12
CA TYR A 768 -48.63 24.78 -29.82
C TYR A 768 -49.34 26.12 -29.88
N ASN A 769 -49.36 26.83 -28.74
CA ASN A 769 -49.96 28.16 -28.65
C ASN A 769 -48.86 29.23 -28.81
N ILE A 770 -48.85 29.94 -29.94
CA ILE A 770 -47.93 31.06 -30.19
C ILE A 770 -48.68 32.37 -29.96
N TYR A 771 -48.06 33.35 -29.33
CA TYR A 771 -48.67 34.64 -29.02
C TYR A 771 -47.87 35.78 -29.64
N ALA A 772 -48.54 36.70 -30.32
CA ALA A 772 -47.94 37.93 -30.85
C ALA A 772 -48.59 39.16 -30.19
N LEU A 773 -47.77 40.17 -29.88
CA LEU A 773 -48.24 41.52 -29.52
C LEU A 773 -47.90 42.49 -30.63
N PHE A 774 -48.73 43.52 -30.78
CA PHE A 774 -48.49 44.65 -31.68
C PHE A 774 -48.47 45.97 -30.90
N SER A 775 -47.55 46.86 -31.27
CA SER A 775 -47.33 48.14 -30.58
C SER A 775 -48.52 49.09 -30.64
N ASP A 776 -49.30 49.01 -31.72
CA ASP A 776 -50.40 49.91 -32.02
C ASP A 776 -51.69 49.16 -32.34
N ASN A 777 -52.80 49.88 -32.39
CA ASN A 777 -54.12 49.35 -32.70
C ASN A 777 -54.24 49.05 -34.21
N ILE A 778 -53.64 47.94 -34.65
CA ILE A 778 -53.59 47.55 -36.07
C ILE A 778 -54.97 47.06 -36.53
N LYS A 779 -55.83 47.99 -36.95
CA LYS A 779 -57.17 47.68 -37.48
C LYS A 779 -57.17 47.20 -38.94
N ASP A 780 -56.11 47.49 -39.69
CA ASP A 780 -56.07 47.32 -41.15
C ASP A 780 -54.99 46.32 -41.66
N VAL A 781 -54.46 45.42 -40.82
CA VAL A 781 -53.62 44.29 -41.30
C VAL A 781 -54.46 43.04 -41.52
N VAL A 782 -54.51 42.63 -42.78
CA VAL A 782 -55.27 41.47 -43.24
C VAL A 782 -54.35 40.25 -43.38
N LYS A 783 -54.19 39.54 -42.25
CA LYS A 783 -53.54 38.23 -42.01
C LYS A 783 -52.08 38.21 -41.58
N VAL A 784 -51.74 37.23 -40.74
CA VAL A 784 -50.36 36.86 -40.39
C VAL A 784 -50.08 35.46 -40.94
N ARG A 785 -48.92 35.28 -41.59
CA ARG A 785 -48.44 34.02 -42.15
C ARG A 785 -47.27 33.49 -41.34
N PHE A 786 -47.36 32.24 -40.89
CA PHE A 786 -46.28 31.55 -40.20
C PHE A 786 -45.76 30.41 -41.08
N THR A 787 -44.44 30.22 -41.13
CA THR A 787 -43.81 29.08 -41.81
C THR A 787 -42.77 28.40 -40.93
N MET A 788 -42.92 27.10 -40.72
CA MET A 788 -42.09 26.28 -39.82
C MET A 788 -41.97 24.86 -40.36
N GLY A 789 -40.74 24.34 -40.52
CA GLY A 789 -40.51 22.95 -40.95
C GLY A 789 -41.11 22.57 -42.32
N GLY A 790 -41.40 23.54 -43.20
CA GLY A 790 -42.09 23.31 -44.47
C GLY A 790 -43.62 23.49 -44.43
N PHE A 791 -44.22 23.60 -43.24
CA PHE A 791 -45.64 23.91 -43.06
C PHE A 791 -45.86 25.42 -43.07
N THR A 792 -46.94 25.89 -43.73
CA THR A 792 -47.33 27.30 -43.76
C THR A 792 -48.80 27.45 -43.40
N GLU A 793 -49.11 28.38 -42.49
CA GLU A 793 -50.49 28.69 -42.07
C GLU A 793 -50.73 30.21 -42.11
N GLU A 794 -51.85 30.63 -42.71
CA GLU A 794 -52.32 32.02 -42.71
C GLU A 794 -53.55 32.17 -41.81
N VAL A 795 -53.52 33.13 -40.89
CA VAL A 795 -54.62 33.34 -39.94
C VAL A 795 -55.07 34.80 -39.98
N SER A 796 -56.36 35.02 -40.24
CA SER A 796 -57.02 36.32 -40.06
C SER A 796 -57.27 36.58 -38.57
N PRO A 797 -57.04 37.80 -38.04
CA PRO A 797 -57.16 38.11 -36.61
C PRO A 797 -58.63 38.23 -36.12
N ALA A 798 -59.39 37.15 -36.23
CA ALA A 798 -60.80 37.08 -35.83
C ALA A 798 -60.97 36.35 -34.48
N LEU A 799 -60.44 36.94 -33.39
CA LEU A 799 -60.84 36.77 -31.98
C LEU A 799 -59.83 37.50 -31.06
N ALA A 800 -60.12 38.76 -30.73
CA ALA A 800 -59.31 39.56 -29.82
C ALA A 800 -60.04 39.80 -28.49
N ASN A 801 -59.37 39.55 -27.37
CA ASN A 801 -59.77 40.18 -26.10
C ASN A 801 -59.33 41.64 -26.15
N ALA A 802 -60.29 42.57 -26.15
CA ALA A 802 -60.13 43.97 -26.56
C ALA A 802 -59.38 44.89 -25.57
N GLY A 803 -58.38 44.37 -24.83
CA GLY A 803 -57.65 45.10 -23.79
C GLY A 803 -56.13 45.21 -23.94
N GLU A 804 -55.46 44.34 -24.70
CA GLU A 804 -53.98 44.20 -24.61
C GLU A 804 -53.21 43.99 -25.95
N ASN A 805 -53.82 44.18 -27.13
CA ASN A 805 -53.18 43.93 -28.44
C ASN A 805 -52.48 42.55 -28.59
N LYS A 806 -52.93 41.55 -27.83
CA LYS A 806 -52.44 40.16 -27.84
C LYS A 806 -53.26 39.28 -28.76
N TYR A 807 -52.60 38.63 -29.71
CA TYR A 807 -53.20 37.64 -30.60
C TYR A 807 -52.62 36.25 -30.31
N LYS A 808 -53.49 35.25 -30.25
CA LYS A 808 -53.16 33.85 -29.95
C LYS A 808 -53.38 32.98 -31.19
N PHE A 809 -52.33 32.29 -31.61
CA PHE A 809 -52.32 31.32 -32.70
C PHE A 809 -52.17 29.92 -32.11
N VAL A 810 -52.82 28.91 -32.70
CA VAL A 810 -52.88 27.54 -32.14
C VAL A 810 -52.64 26.51 -33.23
N PHE A 811 -51.38 26.11 -33.40
CA PHE A 811 -50.98 25.04 -34.31
C PHE A 811 -51.32 23.69 -33.70
N ARG A 812 -51.83 22.73 -34.48
CA ARG A 812 -52.20 21.39 -33.98
C ARG A 812 -51.69 20.29 -34.89
N GLY A 813 -51.31 19.14 -34.31
CA GLY A 813 -50.97 17.92 -35.06
C GLY A 813 -49.57 17.89 -35.67
N ILE A 814 -48.64 18.74 -35.22
CA ILE A 814 -47.23 18.70 -35.61
C ILE A 814 -46.46 17.92 -34.53
N ALA A 815 -45.66 16.92 -34.92
CA ALA A 815 -44.84 16.17 -33.96
C ALA A 815 -43.56 16.97 -33.59
N PRO A 816 -43.02 16.87 -32.36
CA PRO A 816 -41.81 17.60 -31.96
C PRO A 816 -40.59 17.36 -32.86
N GLN A 817 -40.51 16.18 -33.48
CA GLN A 817 -39.46 15.75 -34.41
C GLN A 817 -39.57 16.38 -35.81
N GLN A 818 -40.71 17.00 -36.13
CA GLN A 818 -40.98 17.71 -37.39
C GLN A 818 -40.81 19.24 -37.26
N LEU A 819 -40.53 19.72 -36.04
CA LEU A 819 -40.14 21.11 -35.81
C LEU A 819 -38.71 21.29 -36.33
N GLY A 820 -38.54 22.09 -37.38
CA GLY A 820 -37.21 22.56 -37.76
C GLY A 820 -36.62 23.46 -36.67
N ASP A 821 -35.29 23.62 -36.65
CA ASP A 821 -34.57 24.42 -35.64
C ASP A 821 -35.01 25.90 -35.56
N PHE A 822 -35.75 26.39 -36.56
CA PHE A 822 -36.11 27.80 -36.72
C PHE A 822 -37.55 28.02 -37.24
N ILE A 823 -38.16 29.14 -36.83
CA ILE A 823 -39.44 29.65 -37.33
C ILE A 823 -39.24 30.90 -38.19
N ASN A 824 -40.04 31.05 -39.25
CA ASN A 824 -40.19 32.28 -40.01
C ASN A 824 -41.61 32.86 -39.81
N VAL A 825 -41.71 34.18 -39.62
CA VAL A 825 -42.97 34.90 -39.39
C VAL A 825 -43.08 36.04 -40.38
N GLU A 826 -44.17 36.07 -41.17
CA GLU A 826 -44.41 37.06 -42.21
C GLU A 826 -45.74 37.78 -41.96
N LEU A 827 -45.69 39.11 -41.86
CA LEU A 827 -46.87 39.97 -41.86
C LEU A 827 -47.29 40.19 -43.32
N VAL A 828 -48.55 39.92 -43.62
CA VAL A 828 -49.10 39.99 -44.97
C VAL A 828 -50.23 41.01 -44.98
N CYS A 829 -50.33 41.81 -46.05
CA CYS A 829 -51.49 42.64 -46.31
C CYS A 829 -51.84 42.55 -47.79
N ASP A 830 -53.11 42.27 -48.10
CA ASP A 830 -53.64 42.05 -49.45
C ASP A 830 -52.75 41.15 -50.34
N GLY A 831 -52.26 40.06 -49.74
CA GLY A 831 -51.44 39.03 -50.40
C GLY A 831 -49.94 39.32 -50.46
N ASN A 832 -49.50 40.54 -50.13
CA ASN A 832 -48.09 40.95 -50.15
C ASN A 832 -47.46 40.88 -48.76
N VAL A 833 -46.23 40.33 -48.65
CA VAL A 833 -45.46 40.31 -47.40
C VAL A 833 -44.91 41.71 -47.13
N ILE A 834 -45.44 42.37 -46.09
CA ILE A 834 -45.05 43.73 -45.70
C ILE A 834 -43.90 43.76 -44.68
N LYS A 835 -43.67 42.68 -43.93
CA LYS A 835 -42.49 42.50 -43.06
C LYS A 835 -42.25 41.01 -42.78
N SER A 836 -41.00 40.56 -42.82
CA SER A 836 -40.61 39.19 -42.49
C SER A 836 -39.57 39.15 -41.38
N ILE A 837 -39.78 38.31 -40.36
CA ILE A 837 -38.78 37.90 -39.38
C ILE A 837 -38.38 36.47 -39.73
N LYS A 838 -37.10 36.21 -39.97
CA LYS A 838 -36.61 34.91 -40.44
C LYS A 838 -35.60 34.32 -39.47
N ASN A 839 -35.52 32.99 -39.44
CA ASN A 839 -34.59 32.18 -38.65
C ASN A 839 -34.67 32.41 -37.12
N VAL A 840 -35.87 32.48 -36.55
CA VAL A 840 -36.07 32.55 -35.09
C VAL A 840 -35.80 31.16 -34.47
N SER A 841 -34.68 30.99 -33.76
CA SER A 841 -34.24 29.68 -33.27
C SER A 841 -35.04 29.17 -32.07
N LEU A 842 -35.50 27.92 -32.13
CA LEU A 842 -36.18 27.24 -31.04
C LEU A 842 -35.22 26.56 -30.05
N LYS A 843 -34.00 26.23 -30.49
CA LYS A 843 -33.01 25.42 -29.75
C LYS A 843 -32.67 26.02 -28.38
N LYS A 844 -32.37 27.33 -28.35
CA LYS A 844 -32.03 28.10 -27.15
C LYS A 844 -33.18 28.19 -26.12
N TYR A 845 -34.41 27.92 -26.54
CA TYR A 845 -35.60 27.95 -25.69
C TYR A 845 -35.84 26.61 -24.99
N PHE A 846 -35.56 25.50 -25.68
CA PHE A 846 -35.57 24.17 -25.05
C PHE A 846 -34.44 24.01 -24.02
N GLU A 847 -33.27 24.62 -24.28
CA GLU A 847 -32.17 24.71 -23.32
C GLU A 847 -32.58 25.47 -22.04
N LYS A 848 -33.24 26.63 -22.15
CA LYS A 848 -33.81 27.35 -20.98
C LYS A 848 -34.92 26.59 -20.24
N LEU A 849 -35.67 25.74 -20.94
CA LEU A 849 -36.69 24.87 -20.33
C LEU A 849 -36.08 23.76 -19.46
N LEU A 850 -34.82 23.39 -19.73
CA LEU A 850 -34.02 22.44 -18.95
C LEU A 850 -33.29 23.10 -17.76
N GLU A 851 -32.95 24.39 -17.86
CA GLU A 851 -32.43 25.17 -16.71
C GLU A 851 -33.49 25.38 -15.61
N CYS A 852 -34.77 25.39 -15.99
CA CYS A 852 -35.85 25.92 -15.15
C CYS A 852 -36.55 24.89 -14.24
N ASP A 853 -35.92 23.76 -13.87
CA ASP A 853 -36.41 22.96 -12.72
C ASP A 853 -35.36 22.07 -12.00
N ALA A 854 -34.21 22.64 -11.60
CA ALA A 854 -33.23 21.91 -10.79
C ALA A 854 -33.61 21.74 -9.30
N ASN A 855 -34.68 22.40 -8.83
CA ASN A 855 -35.00 22.56 -7.39
C ASN A 855 -36.49 22.38 -6.99
N THR A 856 -37.43 22.14 -7.92
CA THR A 856 -38.87 22.01 -7.61
C THR A 856 -39.46 20.69 -8.11
N LEU A 857 -39.08 19.59 -7.46
CA LEU A 857 -39.68 18.27 -7.63
C LEU A 857 -41.19 18.26 -7.23
N GLN A 858 -42.07 18.67 -8.14
CA GLN A 858 -43.46 18.19 -8.20
C GLN A 858 -44.12 18.45 -9.56
N TYR A 859 -44.37 17.38 -10.33
CA TYR A 859 -45.38 17.43 -11.38
C TYR A 859 -46.75 17.65 -10.73
N SER A 860 -47.32 18.84 -10.91
CA SER A 860 -48.74 19.09 -10.69
C SER A 860 -49.36 19.61 -11.98
N GLU A 861 -50.59 19.20 -12.26
CA GLU A 861 -51.32 19.55 -13.49
C GLU A 861 -51.75 21.03 -13.49
N LYS A 862 -50.81 21.96 -13.68
CA LYS A 862 -51.10 23.40 -13.86
C LYS A 862 -50.63 23.93 -15.22
N LYS A 863 -51.52 23.69 -16.18
CA LYS A 863 -51.67 24.40 -17.46
C LYS A 863 -51.34 25.90 -17.37
N TYR A 864 -50.55 26.38 -18.33
CA TYR A 864 -50.30 27.79 -18.73
C TYR A 864 -49.55 28.75 -17.78
N SER A 865 -48.26 29.01 -18.09
CA SER A 865 -47.63 30.34 -17.87
C SER A 865 -46.28 30.57 -18.61
N LEU A 866 -45.52 29.52 -18.94
CA LEU A 866 -44.12 29.57 -19.44
C LEU A 866 -43.89 30.08 -20.89
N LEU A 867 -44.75 30.96 -21.40
CA LEU A 867 -44.65 31.60 -22.72
C LEU A 867 -44.49 33.13 -22.66
N LYS A 868 -44.06 33.66 -21.50
CA LYS A 868 -43.66 35.07 -21.35
C LYS A 868 -42.34 35.45 -22.05
N PRO A 869 -41.27 34.63 -22.07
CA PRO A 869 -40.00 35.04 -22.67
C PRO A 869 -40.04 35.23 -24.19
N LEU A 870 -40.75 34.37 -24.92
CA LEU A 870 -40.87 34.46 -26.39
C LEU A 870 -41.48 35.79 -26.86
N ILE A 871 -42.29 36.43 -26.01
CA ILE A 871 -42.86 37.75 -26.27
C ILE A 871 -41.79 38.85 -26.23
N TYR A 872 -40.83 38.80 -25.30
CA TYR A 872 -39.85 39.88 -25.11
C TYR A 872 -38.72 39.86 -26.15
N ASP A 873 -38.19 38.68 -26.52
CA ASP A 873 -37.09 38.58 -27.50
C ASP A 873 -37.50 39.05 -28.92
N ILE A 874 -38.80 39.06 -29.23
CA ILE A 874 -39.34 39.64 -30.49
C ILE A 874 -39.29 41.18 -30.47
N PHE A 875 -39.26 41.82 -29.30
CA PHE A 875 -39.29 43.29 -29.17
C PHE A 875 -37.91 43.97 -29.14
N ASP A 876 -36.83 43.29 -28.76
CA ASP A 876 -35.47 43.87 -28.80
C ASP A 876 -35.04 44.25 -30.24
N TYR A 877 -35.65 43.66 -31.26
CA TYR A 877 -35.47 44.05 -32.67
C TYR A 877 -36.29 45.28 -33.12
N CYS A 878 -37.12 45.88 -32.25
CA CYS A 878 -37.98 47.01 -32.60
C CYS A 878 -37.59 48.35 -31.95
N THR A 879 -36.65 48.38 -30.99
CA THR A 879 -36.30 49.58 -30.20
C THR A 879 -34.90 50.16 -30.51
N ALA A 880 -34.44 50.04 -31.74
CA ALA A 880 -33.27 50.77 -32.25
C ALA A 880 -33.57 52.28 -32.46
N ALA A 881 -33.92 53.02 -31.40
CA ALA A 881 -34.26 54.45 -31.46
C ALA A 881 -33.96 55.26 -30.16
N GLN A 882 -32.66 55.55 -29.94
CA GLN A 882 -32.11 56.78 -29.30
C GLN A 882 -32.35 57.16 -27.80
N LYS A 883 -31.19 57.39 -27.13
CA LYS A 883 -30.80 58.48 -26.17
C LYS A 883 -30.93 58.31 -24.63
N PHE A 884 -29.74 58.43 -23.99
CA PHE A 884 -29.33 59.21 -22.79
C PHE A 884 -30.43 59.97 -22.00
N THR A 885 -30.45 60.10 -20.66
CA THR A 885 -29.44 60.16 -19.56
C THR A 885 -30.04 59.55 -18.26
N GLY A 886 -29.38 59.11 -17.18
CA GLY A 886 -28.06 59.39 -16.60
C GLY A 886 -28.22 59.89 -15.14
N TYR A 887 -27.83 59.08 -14.13
CA TYR A 887 -27.41 59.52 -12.77
C TYR A 887 -26.64 58.38 -12.06
N LYS A 888 -25.59 58.74 -11.30
CA LYS A 888 -24.83 57.88 -10.36
C LYS A 888 -25.02 58.42 -8.94
N THR A 889 -24.95 57.54 -7.92
CA THR A 889 -24.19 57.75 -6.66
C THR A 889 -24.16 56.48 -5.79
N ASP A 890 -22.98 55.86 -5.74
CA ASP A 890 -22.18 55.46 -4.56
C ASP A 890 -22.77 54.74 -3.30
N THR A 891 -22.00 53.71 -2.91
CA THR A 891 -21.73 53.17 -1.54
C THR A 891 -22.58 52.03 -0.97
N LEU A 892 -21.85 51.03 -0.43
CA LEU A 892 -22.29 49.82 0.25
C LEU A 892 -23.21 50.03 1.48
N ILE A 893 -24.15 49.09 1.71
CA ILE A 893 -24.28 48.22 2.91
C ILE A 893 -25.64 47.47 2.91
N ASN A 894 -25.60 46.16 3.20
CA ASN A 894 -26.66 45.21 3.65
C ASN A 894 -28.13 45.27 3.14
N ALA A 895 -28.58 44.08 2.69
CA ALA A 895 -29.86 43.40 2.97
C ALA A 895 -31.23 44.06 2.63
N GLY A 896 -32.11 43.28 2.00
CA GLY A 896 -33.53 43.66 1.84
C GLY A 896 -34.33 42.79 0.85
N TYR A 897 -34.80 41.63 1.30
CA TYR A 897 -35.90 40.88 0.65
C TYR A 897 -37.23 41.35 1.26
N GLU A 898 -38.23 41.76 0.46
CA GLU A 898 -39.64 41.73 0.88
C GLU A 898 -40.56 41.36 -0.30
N GLY A 899 -41.53 40.45 -0.06
CA GLY A 899 -42.41 39.94 -1.12
C GLY A 899 -43.27 38.69 -0.85
N MET A 900 -43.41 38.26 0.41
CA MET A 900 -44.25 37.13 0.89
C MET A 900 -43.87 35.70 0.38
N GLY A 901 -43.66 34.69 1.24
CA GLY A 901 -43.64 34.70 2.70
C GLY A 901 -43.18 33.37 3.32
N THR A 902 -42.44 33.49 4.43
CA THR A 902 -42.23 32.49 5.50
C THR A 902 -41.60 31.14 5.13
N ALA A 903 -40.27 31.11 5.03
CA ALA A 903 -39.50 29.94 5.42
C ALA A 903 -39.38 29.92 6.95
N TYR A 904 -40.08 29.00 7.61
CA TYR A 904 -39.96 28.77 9.05
C TYR A 904 -39.05 27.55 9.31
N SER A 905 -37.93 27.73 10.00
CA SER A 905 -37.19 26.61 10.58
C SER A 905 -37.84 26.21 11.89
N ALA A 906 -38.41 24.99 11.94
CA ALA A 906 -38.92 24.41 13.17
C ALA A 906 -37.76 23.85 14.01
N VAL A 907 -37.70 24.23 15.28
CA VAL A 907 -36.77 23.64 16.26
C VAL A 907 -37.56 22.74 17.20
N THR A 908 -37.22 21.45 17.24
CA THR A 908 -37.77 20.52 18.21
C THR A 908 -37.08 20.74 19.55
N THR A 909 -37.75 21.41 20.47
CA THR A 909 -37.28 21.59 21.85
C THR A 909 -37.55 20.31 22.65
N THR A 910 -36.52 19.74 23.26
CA THR A 910 -36.53 18.34 23.73
C THR A 910 -37.20 18.10 25.09
N ASP A 911 -37.47 19.13 25.89
CA ASP A 911 -37.99 19.01 27.27
C ASP A 911 -39.06 20.06 27.63
N ASN A 912 -40.18 20.11 26.89
CA ASN A 912 -41.26 21.06 27.18
C ASN A 912 -42.26 20.51 28.22
N LYS A 913 -42.29 21.10 29.42
CA LYS A 913 -43.30 20.81 30.45
C LYS A 913 -44.56 21.67 30.25
N THR A 914 -45.73 21.05 30.34
CA THR A 914 -47.04 21.73 30.24
C THR A 914 -47.80 21.60 31.55
N THR A 915 -48.42 22.69 32.00
CA THR A 915 -49.27 22.76 33.20
C THR A 915 -50.55 23.56 32.88
N GLY A 916 -51.60 23.37 33.68
CA GLY A 916 -52.92 23.97 33.41
C GLY A 916 -53.77 23.15 32.43
N THR A 917 -55.01 23.61 32.21
CA THR A 917 -56.00 22.88 31.41
C THR A 917 -56.22 23.57 30.08
N LYS A 918 -56.17 22.80 28.98
CA LYS A 918 -56.46 23.30 27.64
C LYS A 918 -57.91 23.78 27.55
N LEU A 919 -58.13 25.04 27.20
CA LEU A 919 -59.48 25.60 27.00
C LEU A 919 -59.97 25.30 25.59
N GLU A 920 -61.26 24.96 25.44
CA GLU A 920 -61.85 24.69 24.12
C GLU A 920 -61.88 25.94 23.23
N ASN A 921 -62.12 27.11 23.84
CA ASN A 921 -62.24 28.40 23.16
C ASN A 921 -60.90 29.13 22.91
N ALA A 922 -59.80 28.77 23.59
CA ALA A 922 -58.48 29.36 23.34
C ALA A 922 -57.32 28.42 23.75
N HIS A 923 -56.46 28.04 22.80
CA HIS A 923 -55.32 27.14 23.04
C HIS A 923 -54.23 27.22 21.97
N PHE A 924 -52.99 26.80 22.29
CA PHE A 924 -51.88 26.72 21.32
C PHE A 924 -52.15 25.68 20.23
N LYS A 925 -51.81 26.02 18.99
CA LYS A 925 -52.02 25.14 17.81
C LYS A 925 -51.00 23.99 17.77
N GLY A 926 -49.95 24.06 18.57
CA GLY A 926 -48.95 23.02 18.77
C GLY A 926 -47.88 23.46 19.79
N LYS A 927 -47.00 22.54 20.20
CA LYS A 927 -45.88 22.81 21.12
C LYS A 927 -44.56 23.12 20.40
N THR A 928 -44.64 23.43 19.11
CA THR A 928 -43.49 23.75 18.26
C THR A 928 -43.36 25.26 18.13
N ILE A 929 -42.18 25.79 18.43
CA ILE A 929 -41.84 27.18 18.17
C ILE A 929 -41.22 27.31 16.77
N TYR A 930 -41.53 28.41 16.09
CA TYR A 930 -41.02 28.72 14.76
C TYR A 930 -40.23 30.02 14.82
N PHE A 931 -39.21 30.17 13.97
CA PHE A 931 -38.47 31.42 13.84
C PHE A 931 -38.75 32.03 12.46
N ASP A 932 -39.06 33.33 12.43
CA ASP A 932 -39.15 34.05 11.16
C ASP A 932 -37.77 34.40 10.58
N SER A 933 -37.75 35.01 9.39
CA SER A 933 -36.52 35.41 8.70
C SER A 933 -35.70 36.50 9.42
N THR A 934 -36.18 37.01 10.55
CA THR A 934 -35.46 37.93 11.44
C THR A 934 -35.03 37.26 12.76
N ASN A 935 -35.22 35.94 12.88
CA ASN A 935 -34.95 35.12 14.06
C ASN A 935 -35.81 35.44 15.30
N LYS A 936 -36.97 36.10 15.14
CA LYS A 936 -37.97 36.26 16.21
C LYS A 936 -38.84 35.01 16.34
N ILE A 937 -39.23 34.66 17.57
CA ILE A 937 -40.12 33.52 17.82
C ILE A 937 -41.53 33.84 17.37
N VAL A 938 -42.16 32.91 16.66
CA VAL A 938 -43.54 32.97 16.21
C VAL A 938 -44.35 31.85 16.86
N PHE A 939 -45.34 32.25 17.66
CA PHE A 939 -46.31 31.34 18.28
C PHE A 939 -47.60 31.32 17.48
N TYR A 940 -48.20 30.13 17.37
CA TYR A 940 -49.48 29.91 16.71
C TYR A 940 -50.50 29.33 17.70
N PHE A 941 -51.68 29.93 17.75
CA PHE A 941 -52.76 29.51 18.64
C PHE A 941 -54.13 29.65 17.94
N ILE A 942 -55.11 28.92 18.46
CA ILE A 942 -56.50 28.95 18.04
C ILE A 942 -57.28 29.71 19.11
N THR A 943 -58.10 30.67 18.73
CA THR A 943 -59.12 31.24 19.62
C THR A 943 -60.41 31.58 18.87
N THR A 944 -61.55 31.22 19.46
CA THR A 944 -62.89 31.57 18.98
C THR A 944 -63.40 32.90 19.54
N ASP A 945 -62.73 33.45 20.55
CA ASP A 945 -63.10 34.69 21.25
C ASP A 945 -61.85 35.58 21.39
N VAL A 946 -61.46 36.17 20.27
CA VAL A 946 -60.16 36.85 20.12
C VAL A 946 -60.05 38.08 21.01
N GLU A 947 -61.14 38.83 21.22
CA GLU A 947 -61.13 40.09 21.99
C GLU A 947 -60.84 39.86 23.47
N ASN A 948 -61.27 38.71 24.02
CA ASN A 948 -61.08 38.35 25.42
C ASN A 948 -59.96 37.31 25.64
N THR A 949 -59.19 36.99 24.60
CA THR A 949 -58.02 36.11 24.69
C THR A 949 -56.77 36.91 25.02
N VAL A 950 -55.99 36.43 25.97
CA VAL A 950 -54.73 37.05 26.43
C VAL A 950 -53.63 36.00 26.42
N LEU A 951 -52.44 36.38 25.95
CA LEU A 951 -51.27 35.50 25.87
C LEU A 951 -50.09 36.14 26.60
N THR A 952 -49.49 35.44 27.54
CA THR A 952 -48.29 35.90 28.26
C THR A 952 -47.10 35.04 27.84
N ILE A 953 -45.97 35.66 27.47
CA ILE A 953 -44.71 35.01 27.07
C ILE A 953 -43.59 35.60 27.93
N GLY A 954 -43.02 34.80 28.83
CA GLY A 954 -42.17 35.32 29.90
C GLY A 954 -42.96 36.31 30.76
N ASP A 955 -42.40 37.51 30.95
CA ASP A 955 -43.05 38.57 31.73
C ASP A 955 -43.91 39.53 30.88
N LYS A 956 -43.95 39.36 29.55
CA LYS A 956 -44.72 40.21 28.62
C LYS A 956 -46.09 39.59 28.31
N THR A 957 -47.13 40.42 28.40
CA THR A 957 -48.52 40.04 28.10
C THR A 957 -49.01 40.75 26.84
N TYR A 958 -49.70 40.00 25.99
CA TYR A 958 -50.19 40.39 24.67
C TYR A 958 -51.69 40.11 24.56
N THR A 959 -52.39 40.92 23.77
CA THR A 959 -53.85 40.96 23.68
C THR A 959 -54.31 40.94 22.22
N SER A 960 -55.63 41.00 22.00
CA SER A 960 -56.27 41.03 20.68
C SER A 960 -55.68 42.03 19.68
N ALA A 961 -55.14 43.17 20.17
CA ALA A 961 -54.48 44.19 19.34
C ALA A 961 -53.13 43.72 18.74
N ASP A 962 -52.44 42.81 19.41
CA ASP A 962 -51.10 42.32 19.04
C ASP A 962 -51.17 41.08 18.12
N PHE A 963 -52.34 40.45 18.04
CA PHE A 963 -52.56 39.18 17.36
C PHE A 963 -52.73 39.37 15.84
N LYS A 964 -51.86 38.72 15.06
CA LYS A 964 -51.96 38.70 13.60
C LYS A 964 -52.69 37.45 13.15
N LYS A 965 -53.69 37.60 12.27
CA LYS A 965 -54.52 36.47 11.83
C LYS A 965 -53.69 35.43 11.07
N GLY A 966 -53.94 34.15 11.38
CA GLY A 966 -53.34 33.00 10.71
C GLY A 966 -54.04 32.65 9.39
N THR A 967 -53.62 31.55 8.78
CA THR A 967 -54.15 31.08 7.50
C THR A 967 -55.36 30.16 7.64
N ALA A 968 -55.58 29.52 8.80
CA ALA A 968 -56.79 28.75 9.09
C ALA A 968 -57.86 29.58 9.84
N ALA A 969 -59.09 29.10 9.84
CA ALA A 969 -60.18 29.70 10.60
C ALA A 969 -59.87 29.68 12.12
N ASN A 970 -60.12 30.81 12.79
CA ASN A 970 -59.87 31.03 14.21
C ASN A 970 -58.40 30.87 14.65
N GLU A 971 -57.46 30.77 13.71
CA GLU A 971 -56.03 30.77 13.98
C GLU A 971 -55.49 32.20 14.05
N TYR A 972 -54.63 32.45 15.03
CA TYR A 972 -53.87 33.67 15.21
C TYR A 972 -52.41 33.33 15.52
N LYS A 973 -51.53 34.28 15.22
CA LYS A 973 -50.10 34.20 15.52
C LYS A 973 -49.59 35.50 16.12
N ILE A 974 -48.53 35.38 16.89
CA ILE A 974 -47.79 36.52 17.42
C ILE A 974 -46.30 36.31 17.27
N TYR A 975 -45.57 37.42 17.19
CA TYR A 975 -44.12 37.50 17.12
C TYR A 975 -43.62 38.00 18.48
N SER A 976 -42.65 37.33 19.10
CA SER A 976 -42.08 37.81 20.36
C SER A 976 -41.25 39.07 20.12
N ASP A 977 -41.49 40.13 20.88
CA ASP A 977 -40.74 41.37 20.69
C ASP A 977 -39.27 41.25 21.11
N ASP A 978 -39.00 40.55 22.23
CA ASP A 978 -37.71 40.58 22.95
C ASP A 978 -37.04 39.19 23.13
N VAL A 979 -37.41 38.17 22.34
CA VAL A 979 -36.77 36.84 22.40
C VAL A 979 -36.34 36.39 21.00
N TYR A 980 -35.05 36.06 20.87
CA TYR A 980 -34.39 35.78 19.59
C TYR A 980 -33.70 34.41 19.60
N ALA A 981 -33.58 33.78 18.43
CA ALA A 981 -32.96 32.45 18.27
C ALA A 981 -31.50 32.34 18.75
N THR A 982 -30.84 33.48 18.98
CA THR A 982 -29.44 33.60 19.41
C THR A 982 -29.23 33.54 20.93
N GLU A 983 -30.30 33.59 21.73
CA GLU A 983 -30.24 33.50 23.20
C GLU A 983 -30.24 32.04 23.67
N PHE A 984 -29.14 31.33 23.43
CA PHE A 984 -28.97 29.93 23.83
C PHE A 984 -29.06 29.72 25.35
N ASP A 985 -29.57 28.55 25.74
CA ASP A 985 -29.84 28.08 27.11
C ASP A 985 -30.87 28.87 27.93
N LYS A 986 -31.53 29.88 27.34
CA LYS A 986 -32.64 30.63 27.98
C LYS A 986 -33.89 29.75 28.11
N VAL A 987 -34.53 29.80 29.28
CA VAL A 987 -35.79 29.10 29.59
C VAL A 987 -36.88 30.14 29.87
N PHE A 988 -38.05 29.98 29.27
CA PHE A 988 -39.19 30.88 29.46
C PHE A 988 -40.52 30.12 29.32
N THR A 989 -41.61 30.70 29.85
CA THR A 989 -42.94 30.06 29.87
C THR A 989 -43.95 30.89 29.10
N CYS A 990 -44.83 30.23 28.35
CA CYS A 990 -45.94 30.85 27.61
C CYS A 990 -47.28 30.35 28.17
N THR A 991 -48.18 31.24 28.52
CA THR A 991 -49.51 30.94 29.08
C THR A 991 -50.59 31.60 28.24
N ILE A 992 -51.65 30.86 27.90
CA ILE A 992 -52.85 31.42 27.25
C ILE A 992 -54.03 31.44 28.23
N SER A 993 -54.82 32.52 28.18
CA SER A 993 -56.05 32.67 28.95
C SER A 993 -57.16 33.27 28.07
N CYS A 994 -58.42 33.04 28.43
CA CYS A 994 -59.56 33.62 27.72
C CYS A 994 -60.70 33.89 28.69
N ASN A 995 -61.39 35.03 28.53
CA ASN A 995 -62.48 35.46 29.42
C ASN A 995 -62.08 35.47 30.91
N GLY A 996 -60.83 35.85 31.20
CA GLY A 996 -60.26 35.87 32.56
C GLY A 996 -59.90 34.50 33.15
N VAL A 997 -60.17 33.39 32.45
CA VAL A 997 -59.79 32.04 32.89
C VAL A 997 -58.44 31.66 32.31
N VAL A 998 -57.49 31.28 33.17
CA VAL A 998 -56.16 30.82 32.76
C VAL A 998 -56.24 29.40 32.22
N GLY A 999 -55.76 29.20 30.99
CA GLY A 999 -55.73 27.93 30.28
C GLY A 999 -54.37 27.22 30.40
N GLU A 1000 -53.87 26.71 29.28
CA GLU A 1000 -52.62 25.96 29.24
C GLU A 1000 -51.38 26.86 29.29
N SER A 1001 -50.36 26.38 29.98
CA SER A 1001 -49.06 27.01 30.16
C SER A 1001 -47.94 26.03 29.77
N VAL A 1002 -46.95 26.49 28.98
CA VAL A 1002 -45.88 25.65 28.43
C VAL A 1002 -44.53 26.33 28.63
N SER A 1003 -43.59 25.64 29.27
CA SER A 1003 -42.20 26.09 29.40
C SER A 1003 -41.35 25.55 28.25
N TYR A 1004 -40.49 26.41 27.71
CA TYR A 1004 -39.59 26.15 26.57
C TYR A 1004 -38.14 26.43 26.96
N SER A 1005 -37.19 25.64 26.42
CA SER A 1005 -35.74 25.84 26.56
C SER A 1005 -35.07 25.77 25.20
N ILE A 1006 -34.22 26.75 24.86
CA ILE A 1006 -33.53 26.84 23.56
C ILE A 1006 -32.11 26.27 23.69
N LYS A 1007 -31.77 25.19 22.99
CA LYS A 1007 -30.42 24.58 22.97
C LYS A 1007 -29.87 24.48 21.55
N SER A 1008 -28.55 24.42 21.42
CA SER A 1008 -27.78 24.62 20.18
C SER A 1008 -28.13 23.66 19.02
N TYR A 1009 -28.01 24.15 17.78
CA TYR A 1009 -28.50 23.49 16.56
C TYR A 1009 -27.80 22.17 16.15
N ALA A 1010 -28.65 21.16 15.93
CA ALA A 1010 -28.44 19.92 15.16
C ALA A 1010 -29.86 19.38 14.79
N TYR A 1011 -30.12 18.61 13.72
CA TYR A 1011 -29.25 18.11 12.65
C TYR A 1011 -30.05 17.93 11.31
N SER A 1012 -29.69 16.92 10.52
CA SER A 1012 -30.28 16.44 9.25
C SER A 1012 -31.78 16.09 9.24
N LYS A 1013 -32.36 16.07 8.02
CA LYS A 1013 -33.46 15.14 7.70
C LYS A 1013 -32.87 13.77 7.37
N GLN A 1014 -33.00 12.81 8.30
CA GLN A 1014 -32.89 11.37 7.99
C GLN A 1014 -34.30 10.77 8.02
N ASP A 1015 -34.47 9.66 7.30
CA ASP A 1015 -35.77 9.02 7.06
C ASP A 1015 -36.36 8.31 8.29
N LYS A 1016 -37.62 7.93 8.20
CA LYS A 1016 -38.52 7.57 9.32
C LYS A 1016 -38.19 6.30 10.13
N ASN A 1017 -37.13 5.55 9.82
CA ASN A 1017 -36.94 4.17 10.30
C ASN A 1017 -35.53 3.85 10.80
N ASP A 1018 -35.01 4.58 11.79
CA ASP A 1018 -33.97 4.00 12.66
C ASP A 1018 -34.18 4.37 14.14
N LYS A 1019 -33.93 3.39 15.01
CA LYS A 1019 -34.09 3.43 16.47
C LYS A 1019 -32.80 2.96 17.17
N THR A 1020 -31.69 3.61 16.89
CA THR A 1020 -30.54 3.65 17.81
C THR A 1020 -29.79 4.95 17.56
N GLY A 1021 -29.47 5.70 18.62
CA GLY A 1021 -28.74 6.95 18.49
C GLY A 1021 -27.31 6.80 18.96
N GLU A 1022 -26.41 7.56 18.34
CA GLU A 1022 -25.43 8.37 19.09
C GLU A 1022 -24.92 9.54 18.22
N LEU A 1023 -24.55 10.64 18.85
CA LEU A 1023 -24.02 11.84 18.20
C LEU A 1023 -22.48 11.83 18.22
N ALA A 1024 -21.82 12.19 17.11
CA ALA A 1024 -20.61 13.04 17.21
C ALA A 1024 -20.19 13.73 15.88
N ARG A 1025 -20.06 15.05 16.00
CA ARG A 1025 -19.11 15.97 15.35
C ARG A 1025 -17.95 15.35 14.54
N CYS A 1026 -17.67 15.96 13.38
CA CYS A 1026 -16.31 16.04 12.84
C CYS A 1026 -15.99 17.44 12.30
N THR A 1027 -14.77 17.90 12.58
CA THR A 1027 -14.25 19.24 12.27
C THR A 1027 -13.40 19.19 11.01
N TYR A 1028 -13.53 20.17 10.11
CA TYR A 1028 -12.67 20.26 8.92
C TYR A 1028 -11.22 20.64 9.30
N LYS A 1029 -10.25 19.80 8.93
CA LYS A 1029 -8.85 20.21 8.68
C LYS A 1029 -8.15 19.23 7.74
N TYR A 1030 -7.31 19.76 6.85
CA TYR A 1030 -6.56 19.02 5.84
C TYR A 1030 -5.54 18.02 6.43
N GLY A 1031 -5.35 16.87 5.76
CA GLY A 1031 -4.06 16.20 5.71
C GLY A 1031 -4.04 14.67 5.84
N VAL A 1032 -3.47 14.03 4.81
CA VAL A 1032 -2.88 12.66 4.80
C VAL A 1032 -3.85 11.47 4.75
N SER A 1033 -3.51 10.53 3.87
CA SER A 1033 -4.17 9.27 3.55
C SER A 1033 -3.97 8.17 4.59
N ALA A 1034 -5.00 7.33 4.77
CA ALA A 1034 -4.88 5.93 5.19
C ALA A 1034 -6.10 5.13 4.68
N PHE A 1035 -5.88 3.89 4.23
CA PHE A 1035 -6.94 2.94 3.92
C PHE A 1035 -7.47 2.29 5.21
N ASN A 1036 -8.72 1.84 5.21
CA ASN A 1036 -9.11 0.67 6.01
C ASN A 1036 -10.32 -0.04 5.37
N PHE A 1037 -10.19 -1.34 5.11
CA PHE A 1037 -11.30 -2.24 4.75
C PHE A 1037 -11.64 -3.04 6.02
N ALA A 1038 -12.90 -3.04 6.44
CA ALA A 1038 -13.38 -4.00 7.43
C ALA A 1038 -14.87 -4.32 7.23
N ASN A 1039 -15.14 -5.63 7.20
CA ASN A 1039 -16.43 -6.28 7.48
C ASN A 1039 -17.57 -6.06 6.48
N ALA A 1040 -17.53 -6.85 5.41
CA ALA A 1040 -18.72 -7.61 5.03
C ALA A 1040 -18.98 -8.71 6.06
N ASP A 1041 -20.24 -9.06 6.32
CA ASP A 1041 -20.57 -10.36 6.90
C ASP A 1041 -21.95 -10.87 6.43
N LYS A 1042 -22.01 -12.17 6.08
CA LYS A 1042 -23.20 -13.02 5.88
C LYS A 1042 -24.32 -12.53 4.96
N THR A 1043 -24.27 -12.91 3.67
CA THR A 1043 -24.91 -14.16 3.16
C THR A 1043 -24.97 -14.17 1.62
N GLY A 1044 -24.87 -15.37 1.02
CA GLY A 1044 -25.02 -15.58 -0.43
C GLY A 1044 -23.69 -15.64 -1.17
N GLY A 1045 -23.17 -16.85 -1.38
CA GLY A 1045 -21.96 -17.06 -2.16
C GLY A 1045 -22.22 -16.95 -3.67
N PHE A 1046 -21.19 -16.58 -4.41
CA PHE A 1046 -21.02 -16.95 -5.80
C PHE A 1046 -19.56 -17.34 -6.02
N GLU A 1047 -19.35 -18.50 -6.63
CA GLU A 1047 -18.03 -18.98 -7.03
C GLU A 1047 -17.51 -18.15 -8.22
N GLY A 1048 -16.20 -17.92 -8.23
CA GLY A 1048 -15.48 -17.23 -9.30
C GLY A 1048 -13.99 -17.34 -9.01
N GLU A 1049 -13.24 -17.96 -9.92
CA GLU A 1049 -11.85 -18.37 -9.71
C GLU A 1049 -10.91 -17.17 -9.49
N LEU A 1050 -9.87 -17.40 -8.69
CA LEU A 1050 -8.74 -16.49 -8.47
C LEU A 1050 -7.66 -16.77 -9.53
N ASP A 1051 -7.19 -15.71 -10.21
CA ASP A 1051 -5.95 -15.65 -11.01
C ASP A 1051 -5.42 -14.19 -11.05
#